data_AF-A0NCE6-F1
#
_entry.id   AF-A0NCE6-F1
#
_cell.length_a   1.000
_cell.length_b   1.000
_cell.length_c   1.000
_cell.angle_alpha   90.00
_cell.angle_beta   90.00
_cell.angle_gamma   90.00
#
_symmetry.space_group_name_H-M   'P 1'
#
loop_
_entity.id
_entity.type
_entity.pdbx_description
1 polymer ?
#
loop_
_entity_poly.entity_id
_entity_poly.type
_entity_poly.pdbx_seq_one_letter_code
_entity_poly.pdbx_strand_id
1 'polypeptide(L)'
;MQTRAQEDHLSCGRRKVKTTYLIHNGADAIAGHWPWHAAIFHQKDKHKEYACGGSILDETTILTASHCVSTLSGVISAALVTVHVGQIHLNQSSEYTQTFEAREIIINPGFSKASIIHDIALIKLRTNISMNRYVQPVCLWTMDSALELIVGRNGTIVGFGLSERDVVSEQLKQATIGVVDPYTCIASDRVVYGTHLTLEMFCGKGQNGVSACNGDSGGGMFFEVSGRWFVRGLVSFTPARGSSGLCDPLKYTVYTDVAKYVEWIKQYIDQRVLPVESDVLEVDYEEKLRLFNFGSCGVLDARSKFIPWLGAVKLPNDNRTRCMVTLISEWYAVGPAHCFNTVGVIPYILLGNVPDETTSQCTYSTNIEDCMVFEQTRKIQRIVVHPKFGPNNSADNIALLELLTPADTSQPNVQPICMPVTPELRTNAKTNLSVVAIARRGLRQQNITVRFVEPVECTRQYAEQKIELKLEFKRMCAVQPSKREERFCYSLTEGVPIQEMKIFGGKEQYFLRGFELTGAACSTITPSIYNNIEAYVDWILYNMRYNEQEGASDGGTIITTQETLESEWEKLQPGNDKMRLFNMNTCGLIDPDSISKYFATYMPWVGILESRTVPNNEFLEERLVVLISEWYVLAPKYSVQKDFIWQLFALLELLEPADLTNPHIQPICLPFMDGLHRNKPAEVIMTSYHNNFGIIHANKTLKITTYQHCQPRLLHAGQLISFVTEPLCAVESSDELKHESLYSKLGSPYQLTVPYAERPRYFLYGMHVDGSYILSRLHHGPYIFHKIEKADLAWIVDSVRENEQQSSFPSKIRTERVNLRSMQHVSRSAFFNFETCGISSNSYPMPWIGDLIVGKKLISTIILISDRYVVSPATHVYSYVPNKLHATLGHETRHINDSNVQKIPIEELIVHPRYNKLNLANDIALARLATAVDTSLPNVRPICLPIIDAIRSYDLSSLFMDFYDPLLYKKQSDNAADRYIDQVECQHRWQGLMVGFTIDTSNHCVLEKRTLEDNKLVEIENGDVLYSRQRLALSDREFLRGFAVFKPDLPSIYYPAVYINTDAYLDWILETIVQRTALPFDLREELIFSE
;
A
#
# COMPACT_ATOMS: atom_id res chain seq x y z
N MET A 1 54.63 -10.67 20.55
CA MET A 1 54.70 -11.29 19.21
C MET A 1 53.31 -11.82 18.89
N GLN A 2 52.60 -11.45 17.81
CA GLN A 2 52.90 -10.50 16.74
C GLN A 2 51.68 -9.60 16.45
N THR A 3 51.92 -8.30 16.35
CA THR A 3 51.11 -7.35 15.59
C THR A 3 51.21 -7.66 14.09
N ARG A 4 50.31 -8.48 13.53
CA ARG A 4 50.19 -8.64 12.04
C ARG A 4 48.92 -9.36 11.52
N ALA A 5 47.72 -8.99 11.98
CA ALA A 5 46.47 -9.61 11.49
C ALA A 5 45.26 -8.64 11.41
N GLN A 6 45.52 -7.34 11.18
CA GLN A 6 44.50 -6.39 10.75
C GLN A 6 44.83 -5.98 9.32
N GLU A 7 44.75 -6.94 8.39
CA GLU A 7 45.07 -6.76 6.98
C GLU A 7 43.83 -6.28 6.20
N ASP A 8 43.80 -4.97 5.92
CA ASP A 8 43.00 -4.27 4.91
C ASP A 8 41.70 -4.94 4.44
N HIS A 9 40.60 -4.70 5.16
CA HIS A 9 39.25 -4.94 4.63
C HIS A 9 38.91 -3.90 3.55
N LEU A 10 38.41 -4.38 2.40
CA LEU A 10 38.12 -3.54 1.25
C LEU A 10 36.66 -3.05 1.32
N SER A 11 36.46 -1.79 1.70
CA SER A 11 35.12 -1.21 1.90
C SER A 11 34.32 -1.13 0.60
N CYS A 12 33.14 -1.76 0.57
CA CYS A 12 32.26 -1.87 -0.60
C CYS A 12 31.01 -0.99 -0.49
N GLY A 13 30.39 -0.71 -1.64
CA GLY A 13 29.05 -0.12 -1.75
C GLY A 13 28.90 1.31 -1.24
N ARG A 14 29.99 2.00 -0.89
CA ARG A 14 29.98 3.35 -0.31
C ARG A 14 30.55 4.36 -1.30
N ARG A 15 29.75 5.34 -1.71
CA ARG A 15 30.20 6.42 -2.61
C ARG A 15 31.09 7.40 -1.85
N LYS A 16 32.27 7.72 -2.41
CA LYS A 16 33.18 8.73 -1.86
C LYS A 16 32.87 10.15 -2.38
N VAL A 17 32.15 10.24 -3.49
CA VAL A 17 31.56 11.49 -4.00
C VAL A 17 30.16 11.62 -3.41
N LYS A 18 29.93 12.64 -2.59
CA LYS A 18 28.62 13.04 -2.07
C LYS A 18 28.19 14.34 -2.76
N THR A 19 27.00 14.38 -3.36
CA THR A 19 26.43 15.57 -4.01
C THR A 19 24.91 15.59 -3.83
N THR A 20 24.36 16.78 -3.60
CA THR A 20 22.93 17.09 -3.60
C THR A 20 22.35 17.08 -5.03
N TYR A 21 21.06 16.75 -5.17
CA TYR A 21 20.36 16.69 -6.46
C TYR A 21 19.30 17.79 -6.60
N LEU A 22 19.11 18.27 -7.83
CA LEU A 22 17.89 18.92 -8.33
C LEU A 22 17.30 18.02 -9.46
N ILE A 23 16.01 18.13 -9.75
CA ILE A 23 15.09 17.10 -10.34
C ILE A 23 14.89 17.32 -11.89
N HIS A 24 14.53 16.39 -12.81
CA HIS A 24 13.85 15.06 -12.85
C HIS A 24 14.45 14.11 -13.94
N ASN A 25 13.80 12.96 -14.21
CA ASN A 25 13.81 12.14 -15.45
C ASN A 25 15.17 11.69 -16.06
N GLY A 26 15.80 10.67 -15.46
CA GLY A 26 16.84 9.88 -16.16
C GLY A 26 18.15 10.62 -16.39
N ALA A 27 18.73 11.16 -15.31
CA ALA A 27 19.97 11.92 -15.36
C ALA A 27 21.18 11.09 -15.86
N ASP A 28 22.05 11.73 -16.63
CA ASP A 28 23.36 11.17 -16.97
C ASP A 28 24.18 10.87 -15.71
N ALA A 29 24.94 9.78 -15.72
CA ALA A 29 25.75 9.40 -14.56
C ALA A 29 26.95 10.35 -14.41
N ILE A 30 27.05 10.98 -13.25
CA ILE A 30 28.20 11.82 -12.88
C ILE A 30 29.36 10.94 -12.42
N ALA A 31 30.59 11.33 -12.76
CA ALA A 31 31.81 10.64 -12.36
C ALA A 31 31.86 10.35 -10.84
N GLY A 32 31.93 9.07 -10.48
CA GLY A 32 31.99 8.61 -9.09
C GLY A 32 30.63 8.39 -8.41
N HIS A 33 29.49 8.57 -9.09
CA HIS A 33 28.19 8.11 -8.60
C HIS A 33 28.05 6.59 -8.68
N TRP A 34 28.60 5.96 -9.72
CA TRP A 34 28.58 4.50 -9.90
C TRP A 34 30.01 3.94 -10.02
N PRO A 35 30.84 4.07 -8.97
CA PRO A 35 32.26 3.77 -9.04
C PRO A 35 32.56 2.28 -9.20
N TRP A 36 31.55 1.42 -9.05
CA TRP A 36 31.61 -0.02 -9.28
C TRP A 36 31.18 -0.46 -10.68
N HIS A 37 30.71 0.45 -11.55
CA HIS A 37 30.38 0.06 -12.92
C HIS A 37 31.65 -0.25 -13.74
N ALA A 38 31.61 -1.35 -14.48
CA ALA A 38 32.67 -1.79 -15.37
C ALA A 38 32.14 -1.95 -16.81
N ALA A 39 32.86 -1.43 -17.79
CA ALA A 39 32.55 -1.59 -19.20
C ALA A 39 33.42 -2.71 -19.80
N ILE A 40 32.79 -3.68 -20.44
CA ILE A 40 33.45 -4.86 -21.01
C ILE A 40 33.53 -4.71 -22.53
N PHE A 41 34.73 -4.87 -23.07
CA PHE A 41 35.03 -4.76 -24.49
C PHE A 41 35.57 -6.07 -25.05
N HIS A 42 35.13 -6.41 -26.26
CA HIS A 42 35.65 -7.55 -27.03
C HIS A 42 36.58 -7.07 -28.14
N GLN A 43 37.71 -7.75 -28.30
CA GLN A 43 38.60 -7.58 -29.44
C GLN A 43 38.01 -8.29 -30.66
N LYS A 44 37.80 -7.54 -31.74
CA LYS A 44 37.32 -8.03 -33.02
C LYS A 44 38.19 -7.43 -34.13
N ASP A 45 38.90 -8.29 -34.83
CA ASP A 45 39.99 -7.91 -35.73
C ASP A 45 40.97 -6.94 -35.04
N LYS A 46 41.09 -5.70 -35.54
CA LYS A 46 41.98 -4.66 -35.00
C LYS A 46 41.29 -3.67 -34.03
N HIS A 47 40.00 -3.82 -33.77
CA HIS A 47 39.22 -2.86 -32.97
C HIS A 47 38.64 -3.50 -31.70
N LYS A 48 38.36 -2.66 -30.70
CA LYS A 48 37.63 -3.06 -29.49
C LYS A 48 36.21 -2.55 -29.60
N GLU A 49 35.23 -3.46 -29.53
CA GLU A 49 33.81 -3.14 -29.52
C GLU A 49 33.28 -3.27 -28.08
N TYR A 50 32.48 -2.30 -27.62
CA TYR A 50 31.77 -2.42 -26.34
C TYR A 50 30.75 -3.56 -26.42
N ALA A 51 30.73 -4.44 -25.43
CA ALA A 51 29.92 -5.65 -25.42
C ALA A 51 28.86 -5.65 -24.32
N CYS A 52 29.26 -5.35 -23.08
CA CYS A 52 28.42 -5.49 -21.89
C CYS A 52 28.85 -4.58 -20.74
N GLY A 53 27.97 -4.42 -19.76
CA GLY A 53 28.29 -3.93 -18.43
C GLY A 53 28.79 -5.03 -17.46
N GLY A 54 29.26 -4.58 -16.31
CA GLY A 54 29.67 -5.41 -15.18
C GLY A 54 29.77 -4.61 -13.88
N SER A 55 30.04 -5.30 -12.78
CA SER A 55 30.20 -4.71 -11.45
C SER A 55 31.51 -5.15 -10.77
N ILE A 56 32.28 -4.20 -10.25
CA ILE A 56 33.50 -4.49 -9.46
C ILE A 56 33.11 -5.13 -8.13
N LEU A 57 33.63 -6.32 -7.83
CA LEU A 57 33.44 -6.99 -6.53
C LEU A 57 34.66 -6.83 -5.61
N ASP A 58 35.87 -6.98 -6.16
CA ASP A 58 37.14 -6.78 -5.45
C ASP A 58 38.19 -6.20 -6.41
N GLU A 59 39.45 -6.08 -5.96
CA GLU A 59 40.56 -5.54 -6.78
C GLU A 59 40.85 -6.32 -8.07
N THR A 60 40.38 -7.56 -8.20
CA THR A 60 40.69 -8.44 -9.34
C THR A 60 39.46 -9.05 -10.00
N THR A 61 38.25 -8.79 -9.50
CA THR A 61 37.04 -9.53 -9.90
C THR A 61 35.91 -8.61 -10.34
N ILE A 62 35.41 -8.89 -11.56
CA ILE A 62 34.22 -8.25 -12.13
C ILE A 62 33.10 -9.28 -12.24
N LEU A 63 31.92 -8.94 -11.75
CA LEU A 63 30.68 -9.67 -11.95
C LEU A 63 30.00 -9.22 -13.25
N THR A 64 29.54 -10.16 -14.07
CA THR A 64 28.79 -9.89 -15.31
C THR A 64 27.87 -11.09 -15.65
N ALA A 65 27.19 -11.04 -16.78
CA ALA A 65 26.35 -12.15 -17.27
C ALA A 65 27.18 -13.18 -18.06
N SER A 66 26.80 -14.45 -18.03
CA SER A 66 27.48 -15.51 -18.78
C SER A 66 27.35 -15.33 -20.29
N HIS A 67 26.22 -14.83 -20.79
CA HIS A 67 26.01 -14.62 -22.21
C HIS A 67 26.93 -13.52 -22.79
N CYS A 68 27.42 -12.60 -21.96
CA CYS A 68 28.40 -11.57 -22.32
C CYS A 68 29.77 -12.17 -22.65
N VAL A 69 30.18 -13.24 -21.97
CA VAL A 69 31.53 -13.82 -22.09
C VAL A 69 31.55 -15.18 -22.80
N SER A 70 30.47 -15.54 -23.49
CA SER A 70 30.31 -16.82 -24.18
C SER A 70 29.65 -16.70 -25.56
N THR A 71 30.03 -17.58 -26.46
CA THR A 71 29.46 -17.75 -27.80
C THR A 71 28.79 -19.12 -27.91
N LEU A 72 28.17 -19.43 -29.06
CA LEU A 72 27.72 -20.79 -29.36
C LEU A 72 28.89 -21.81 -29.41
N SER A 73 30.12 -21.33 -29.59
CA SER A 73 31.35 -22.13 -29.59
C SER A 73 31.99 -22.29 -28.19
N GLY A 74 31.33 -21.80 -27.13
CA GLY A 74 31.85 -21.83 -25.76
C GLY A 74 32.36 -20.47 -25.26
N VAL A 75 33.09 -20.50 -24.14
CA VAL A 75 33.64 -19.30 -23.47
C VAL A 75 34.62 -18.56 -24.38
N ILE A 76 34.53 -17.23 -24.41
CA ILE A 76 35.45 -16.37 -25.18
C ILE A 76 36.85 -16.47 -24.57
N SER A 77 37.90 -16.47 -25.40
CA SER A 77 39.28 -16.41 -24.88
C SER A 77 39.51 -15.14 -24.07
N ALA A 78 40.03 -15.26 -22.84
CA ALA A 78 40.29 -14.11 -21.96
C ALA A 78 41.20 -13.05 -22.63
N ALA A 79 42.11 -13.46 -23.51
CA ALA A 79 42.96 -12.55 -24.29
C ALA A 79 42.19 -11.62 -25.26
N LEU A 80 40.91 -11.91 -25.54
CA LEU A 80 40.01 -11.07 -26.35
C LEU A 80 39.13 -10.15 -25.51
N VAL A 81 39.22 -10.19 -24.18
CA VAL A 81 38.35 -9.42 -23.27
C VAL A 81 39.16 -8.37 -22.52
N THR A 82 38.74 -7.11 -22.64
CA THR A 82 39.28 -5.98 -21.88
C THR A 82 38.18 -5.38 -20.99
N VAL A 83 38.50 -5.03 -19.75
CA VAL A 83 37.60 -4.32 -18.84
C VAL A 83 38.10 -2.89 -18.62
N HIS A 84 37.19 -1.93 -18.69
CA HIS A 84 37.43 -0.53 -18.35
C HIS A 84 36.60 -0.18 -17.10
N VAL A 85 37.22 0.40 -16.08
CA VAL A 85 36.55 0.86 -14.85
C VAL A 85 36.78 2.36 -14.65
N GLY A 86 35.82 3.05 -14.02
CA GLY A 86 35.81 4.51 -13.97
C GLY A 86 35.52 5.18 -15.32
N GLN A 87 35.06 4.41 -16.31
CA GLN A 87 34.66 4.93 -17.62
C GLN A 87 33.31 5.66 -17.51
N ILE A 88 33.25 6.92 -17.96
CA ILE A 88 31.98 7.69 -18.03
C ILE A 88 31.56 7.96 -19.48
N HIS A 89 32.51 8.02 -20.42
CA HIS A 89 32.26 8.13 -21.85
C HIS A 89 32.97 6.99 -22.60
N LEU A 90 32.28 6.18 -23.41
CA LEU A 90 32.87 5.01 -24.07
C LEU A 90 34.07 5.35 -24.97
N ASN A 91 33.99 6.48 -25.69
CA ASN A 91 34.97 6.88 -26.70
C ASN A 91 36.12 7.74 -26.14
N GLN A 92 36.09 8.09 -24.85
CA GLN A 92 37.01 9.08 -24.25
C GLN A 92 37.54 8.59 -22.89
N SER A 93 38.83 8.31 -22.80
CA SER A 93 39.50 7.98 -21.54
C SER A 93 39.65 9.23 -20.66
N SER A 94 39.16 9.16 -19.42
CA SER A 94 39.38 10.19 -18.39
C SER A 94 40.65 9.93 -17.56
N GLU A 95 41.08 10.92 -16.78
CA GLU A 95 42.19 10.77 -15.80
C GLU A 95 41.97 9.67 -14.75
N TYR A 96 40.73 9.23 -14.56
CA TYR A 96 40.32 8.21 -13.59
C TYR A 96 39.88 6.88 -14.22
N THR A 97 39.95 6.77 -15.56
CA THR A 97 39.71 5.52 -16.29
C THR A 97 40.89 4.56 -16.09
N GLN A 98 40.61 3.30 -15.75
CA GLN A 98 41.62 2.24 -15.66
C GLN A 98 41.22 1.08 -16.57
N THR A 99 42.18 0.54 -17.32
CA THR A 99 41.97 -0.51 -18.32
C THR A 99 42.74 -1.77 -17.96
N PHE A 100 42.07 -2.93 -18.02
CA PHE A 100 42.59 -4.22 -17.58
C PHE A 100 42.35 -5.32 -18.62
N GLU A 101 43.33 -6.19 -18.81
CA GLU A 101 43.15 -7.45 -19.53
C GLU A 101 42.49 -8.50 -18.62
N ALA A 102 41.62 -9.35 -19.19
CA ALA A 102 41.16 -10.54 -18.49
C ALA A 102 42.28 -11.61 -18.44
N ARG A 103 42.51 -12.14 -17.25
CA ARG A 103 43.37 -13.31 -16.99
C ARG A 103 42.58 -14.62 -17.18
N GLU A 104 41.35 -14.65 -16.70
CA GLU A 104 40.51 -15.85 -16.63
C GLU A 104 39.02 -15.44 -16.62
N ILE A 105 38.18 -16.30 -17.18
CA ILE A 105 36.73 -16.10 -17.27
C ILE A 105 36.06 -17.35 -16.67
N ILE A 106 35.23 -17.14 -15.66
CA ILE A 106 34.60 -18.18 -14.86
C ILE A 106 33.08 -18.06 -15.06
N ILE A 107 32.52 -18.90 -15.93
CA ILE A 107 31.06 -18.99 -16.12
C ILE A 107 30.44 -19.91 -15.07
N ASN A 108 29.17 -19.69 -14.73
CA ASN A 108 28.43 -20.67 -13.92
C ASN A 108 28.31 -22.01 -14.67
N PRO A 109 28.60 -23.16 -14.02
CA PRO A 109 28.58 -24.47 -14.69
C PRO A 109 27.18 -24.92 -15.14
N GLY A 110 26.11 -24.34 -14.59
CA GLY A 110 24.73 -24.58 -15.05
C GLY A 110 24.31 -23.70 -16.24
N PHE A 111 25.15 -22.77 -16.70
CA PHE A 111 24.76 -21.83 -17.75
C PHE A 111 24.42 -22.52 -19.07
N SER A 112 23.25 -22.19 -19.61
CA SER A 112 22.80 -22.63 -20.93
C SER A 112 22.38 -21.43 -21.77
N LYS A 113 23.11 -21.17 -22.85
CA LYS A 113 22.80 -20.06 -23.77
C LYS A 113 21.48 -20.24 -24.54
N ALA A 114 20.94 -21.46 -24.61
CA ALA A 114 19.67 -21.75 -25.28
C ALA A 114 18.45 -21.44 -24.42
N SER A 115 18.55 -21.64 -23.10
CA SER A 115 17.47 -21.36 -22.14
C SER A 115 17.70 -20.08 -21.33
N ILE A 116 18.91 -19.52 -21.34
CA ILE A 116 19.37 -18.32 -20.62
C ILE A 116 19.32 -18.50 -19.08
N ILE A 117 19.30 -19.75 -18.60
CA ILE A 117 19.39 -20.07 -17.16
C ILE A 117 20.82 -19.92 -16.65
N HIS A 118 20.94 -19.57 -15.36
CA HIS A 118 22.23 -19.38 -14.66
C HIS A 118 23.18 -18.41 -15.36
N ASP A 119 22.64 -17.29 -15.85
CA ASP A 119 23.32 -16.27 -16.64
C ASP A 119 24.21 -15.34 -15.81
N ILE A 120 25.24 -15.91 -15.16
CA ILE A 120 26.15 -15.22 -14.26
C ILE A 120 27.60 -15.72 -14.42
N ALA A 121 28.54 -14.78 -14.56
CA ALA A 121 29.95 -15.05 -14.76
C ALA A 121 30.84 -14.05 -13.98
N LEU A 122 32.09 -14.47 -13.75
CA LEU A 122 33.15 -13.65 -13.16
C LEU A 122 34.29 -13.50 -14.15
N ILE A 123 34.83 -12.29 -14.29
CA ILE A 123 36.08 -12.02 -15.00
C ILE A 123 37.15 -11.73 -13.96
N LYS A 124 38.23 -12.51 -14.00
CA LYS A 124 39.45 -12.26 -13.24
C LYS A 124 40.41 -11.40 -14.04
N LEU A 125 40.85 -10.30 -13.47
CA LEU A 125 41.75 -9.34 -14.10
C LEU A 125 43.22 -9.77 -13.96
N ARG A 126 44.05 -9.30 -14.88
CA ARG A 126 45.50 -9.61 -14.90
C ARG A 126 46.32 -8.83 -13.88
N THR A 127 45.84 -7.66 -13.47
CA THR A 127 46.44 -6.75 -12.48
C THR A 127 45.36 -6.14 -11.60
N ASN A 128 45.72 -5.69 -10.39
CA ASN A 128 44.78 -5.15 -9.42
C ASN A 128 44.26 -3.75 -9.83
N ILE A 129 42.98 -3.52 -9.57
CA ILE A 129 42.31 -2.23 -9.67
C ILE A 129 42.82 -1.29 -8.58
N SER A 130 43.25 -0.09 -8.95
CA SER A 130 43.64 0.96 -8.00
C SER A 130 42.39 1.69 -7.49
N MET A 131 41.84 1.23 -6.36
CA MET A 131 40.61 1.80 -5.79
C MET A 131 40.79 3.26 -5.38
N ASN A 132 39.88 4.13 -5.82
CA ASN A 132 39.93 5.58 -5.59
C ASN A 132 38.50 6.16 -5.39
N ARG A 133 38.27 7.47 -5.57
CA ARG A 133 36.92 8.05 -5.41
C ARG A 133 35.95 7.72 -6.56
N TYR A 134 36.48 7.38 -7.73
CA TYR A 134 35.76 7.06 -8.97
C TYR A 134 35.72 5.56 -9.29
N VAL A 135 36.54 4.75 -8.62
CA VAL A 135 36.65 3.29 -8.86
C VAL A 135 36.64 2.57 -7.51
N GLN A 136 35.59 1.82 -7.21
CA GLN A 136 35.31 1.20 -5.90
C GLN A 136 34.45 -0.07 -6.07
N PRO A 137 34.51 -1.07 -5.18
CA PRO A 137 33.68 -2.26 -5.28
C PRO A 137 32.23 -2.01 -4.82
N VAL A 138 31.27 -2.77 -5.36
CA VAL A 138 29.90 -2.89 -4.83
C VAL A 138 29.80 -4.04 -3.84
N CYS A 139 28.86 -3.99 -2.91
CA CYS A 139 28.63 -5.13 -2.02
C CYS A 139 27.77 -6.20 -2.70
N LEU A 140 28.07 -7.47 -2.44
CA LEU A 140 27.18 -8.58 -2.78
C LEU A 140 25.96 -8.60 -1.84
N TRP A 141 24.78 -8.91 -2.37
CA TRP A 141 23.59 -9.14 -1.54
C TRP A 141 23.71 -10.46 -0.76
N THR A 142 24.40 -10.43 0.38
CA THR A 142 24.54 -11.56 1.32
C THR A 142 23.44 -11.61 2.38
N MET A 143 22.41 -10.78 2.24
CA MET A 143 21.20 -10.76 3.07
C MET A 143 20.19 -11.80 2.57
N ASP A 144 18.99 -11.84 3.15
CA ASP A 144 17.93 -12.77 2.74
C ASP A 144 17.66 -12.73 1.22
N SER A 145 17.57 -13.92 0.63
CA SER A 145 17.34 -14.14 -0.80
C SER A 145 15.84 -14.19 -1.17
N ALA A 146 14.92 -14.09 -0.21
CA ALA A 146 13.49 -13.96 -0.48
C ALA A 146 13.22 -12.81 -1.47
N LEU A 147 12.46 -13.10 -2.52
CA LEU A 147 12.19 -12.14 -3.61
C LEU A 147 11.16 -11.09 -3.16
N GLU A 148 10.27 -11.49 -2.27
CA GLU A 148 9.21 -10.70 -1.64
C GLU A 148 9.75 -9.46 -0.91
N LEU A 149 11.02 -9.47 -0.49
CA LEU A 149 11.71 -8.35 0.16
C LEU A 149 12.11 -7.23 -0.81
N ILE A 150 12.05 -7.48 -2.12
CA ILE A 150 12.36 -6.50 -3.17
C ILE A 150 11.21 -6.27 -4.15
N VAL A 151 10.20 -7.15 -4.25
CA VAL A 151 8.98 -6.89 -5.04
C VAL A 151 8.32 -5.58 -4.61
N GLY A 152 7.95 -4.75 -5.59
CA GLY A 152 7.40 -3.41 -5.36
C GLY A 152 8.44 -2.36 -4.93
N ARG A 153 9.71 -2.72 -4.73
CA ARG A 153 10.79 -1.76 -4.50
C ARG A 153 11.44 -1.34 -5.80
N ASN A 154 11.89 -0.10 -5.82
CA ASN A 154 12.72 0.45 -6.89
C ASN A 154 14.20 0.13 -6.63
N GLY A 155 14.88 -0.40 -7.65
CA GLY A 155 16.34 -0.45 -7.73
C GLY A 155 16.84 0.39 -8.90
N THR A 156 18.16 0.59 -8.98
CA THR A 156 18.77 1.41 -10.03
C THR A 156 19.67 0.57 -10.93
N ILE A 157 19.41 0.60 -12.24
CA ILE A 157 20.28 0.02 -13.27
C ILE A 157 21.23 1.09 -13.82
N VAL A 158 22.39 0.65 -14.31
CA VAL A 158 23.47 1.54 -14.79
C VAL A 158 24.18 0.89 -15.96
N GLY A 159 24.31 1.61 -17.08
CA GLY A 159 24.93 1.08 -18.29
C GLY A 159 25.05 2.09 -19.44
N PHE A 160 25.54 1.58 -20.57
CA PHE A 160 25.73 2.31 -21.82
C PHE A 160 24.84 1.77 -22.96
N GLY A 161 23.77 1.05 -22.63
CA GLY A 161 22.88 0.43 -23.61
C GLY A 161 22.23 1.41 -24.60
N LEU A 162 21.47 0.86 -25.54
CA LEU A 162 20.83 1.68 -26.58
C LEU A 162 19.92 2.77 -25.97
N SER A 163 20.19 4.00 -26.38
CA SER A 163 19.34 5.17 -26.16
C SER A 163 18.03 5.08 -26.98
N GLU A 164 17.14 6.05 -26.78
CA GLU A 164 15.88 6.22 -27.53
C GLU A 164 16.06 6.39 -29.05
N ARG A 165 17.31 6.50 -29.53
CA ARG A 165 17.69 6.59 -30.95
C ARG A 165 18.25 5.28 -31.50
N ASP A 166 18.09 4.16 -30.78
CA ASP A 166 18.63 2.83 -31.09
C ASP A 166 20.17 2.83 -31.29
N VAL A 167 20.88 3.75 -30.64
CA VAL A 167 22.36 3.81 -30.61
C VAL A 167 22.89 3.68 -29.19
N VAL A 168 23.99 2.95 -29.03
CA VAL A 168 24.75 2.79 -27.76
C VAL A 168 25.05 4.17 -27.19
N SER A 169 24.70 4.39 -25.92
CA SER A 169 24.93 5.70 -25.28
C SER A 169 26.42 5.98 -25.16
N GLU A 170 26.91 7.12 -25.66
CA GLU A 170 28.31 7.49 -25.47
C GLU A 170 28.62 7.71 -23.98
N GLN A 171 27.69 8.29 -23.23
CA GLN A 171 27.80 8.57 -21.80
C GLN A 171 27.06 7.54 -20.95
N LEU A 172 27.61 7.22 -19.77
CA LEU A 172 27.00 6.30 -18.81
C LEU A 172 25.66 6.86 -18.31
N LYS A 173 24.61 6.05 -18.30
CA LYS A 173 23.27 6.43 -17.82
C LYS A 173 22.84 5.60 -16.61
N GLN A 174 21.90 6.14 -15.85
CA GLN A 174 21.23 5.46 -14.74
C GLN A 174 19.71 5.52 -14.89
N ALA A 175 19.00 4.47 -14.47
CA ALA A 175 17.55 4.40 -14.53
C ALA A 175 16.96 3.68 -13.31
N THR A 176 15.83 4.18 -12.82
CA THR A 176 15.08 3.58 -11.71
C THR A 176 14.05 2.60 -12.25
N ILE A 177 14.13 1.35 -11.80
CA ILE A 177 13.31 0.22 -12.25
C ILE A 177 12.60 -0.38 -11.04
N GLY A 178 11.27 -0.52 -11.12
CA GLY A 178 10.48 -1.21 -10.11
C GLY A 178 10.53 -2.72 -10.31
N VAL A 179 10.82 -3.49 -9.27
CA VAL A 179 10.75 -4.96 -9.31
C VAL A 179 9.30 -5.41 -9.24
N VAL A 180 8.92 -6.37 -10.09
CA VAL A 180 7.61 -7.01 -10.06
C VAL A 180 7.73 -8.48 -9.70
N ASP A 181 6.63 -9.06 -9.23
CA ASP A 181 6.56 -10.49 -8.95
C ASP A 181 6.62 -11.32 -10.25
N PRO A 182 7.03 -12.60 -10.17
CA PRO A 182 7.13 -13.47 -11.34
C PRO A 182 5.81 -13.68 -12.09
N TYR A 183 4.66 -13.68 -11.39
CA TYR A 183 3.36 -13.91 -12.04
C TYR A 183 2.93 -12.70 -12.88
N THR A 184 3.13 -11.48 -12.40
CA THR A 184 2.95 -10.25 -13.18
C THR A 184 3.83 -10.25 -14.43
N CYS A 185 5.08 -10.70 -14.31
CA CYS A 185 5.99 -10.82 -15.44
C CYS A 185 5.46 -11.84 -16.48
N ILE A 186 5.20 -13.08 -16.06
CA ILE A 186 4.69 -14.17 -16.92
C ILE A 186 3.34 -13.80 -17.56
N ALA A 187 2.45 -13.12 -16.83
CA ALA A 187 1.15 -12.69 -17.35
C ALA A 187 1.26 -11.63 -18.46
N SER A 188 2.36 -10.89 -18.52
CA SER A 188 2.59 -9.82 -19.51
C SER A 188 3.09 -10.32 -20.87
N ASP A 189 3.87 -11.41 -20.90
CA ASP A 189 4.25 -12.11 -22.12
C ASP A 189 4.53 -13.60 -21.81
N ARG A 190 3.48 -14.40 -21.85
CA ARG A 190 3.56 -15.83 -21.48
C ARG A 190 4.43 -16.64 -22.43
N VAL A 191 4.58 -16.20 -23.69
CA VAL A 191 5.40 -16.90 -24.68
C VAL A 191 6.87 -16.76 -24.35
N VAL A 192 7.30 -15.54 -23.98
CA VAL A 192 8.71 -15.26 -23.66
C VAL A 192 9.06 -15.60 -22.22
N TYR A 193 8.31 -15.13 -21.22
CA TYR A 193 8.70 -15.36 -19.82
C TYR A 193 8.23 -16.72 -19.30
N GLY A 194 7.10 -17.24 -19.78
CA GLY A 194 6.58 -18.54 -19.34
C GLY A 194 7.42 -19.75 -19.77
N THR A 195 8.38 -19.55 -20.67
CA THR A 195 9.33 -20.56 -21.16
C THR A 195 10.75 -20.39 -20.61
N HIS A 196 11.13 -19.17 -20.20
CA HIS A 196 12.51 -18.83 -19.81
C HIS A 196 12.69 -18.37 -18.35
N LEU A 197 11.65 -17.90 -17.66
CA LEU A 197 11.78 -17.36 -16.29
C LEU A 197 11.92 -18.49 -15.25
N THR A 198 12.94 -18.41 -14.39
CA THR A 198 13.19 -19.38 -13.31
C THR A 198 13.16 -18.74 -11.92
N LEU A 199 13.30 -19.54 -10.85
CA LEU A 199 13.35 -19.06 -9.46
C LEU A 199 14.64 -18.30 -9.12
N GLU A 200 15.64 -18.37 -9.99
CA GLU A 200 16.90 -17.66 -9.92
C GLU A 200 16.90 -16.37 -10.76
N MET A 201 15.71 -15.92 -11.17
CA MET A 201 15.48 -14.70 -11.93
C MET A 201 14.37 -13.86 -11.29
N PHE A 202 14.37 -12.57 -11.57
CA PHE A 202 13.23 -11.69 -11.31
C PHE A 202 13.07 -10.67 -12.43
N CYS A 203 11.90 -10.02 -12.50
CA CYS A 203 11.60 -9.03 -13.52
C CYS A 203 11.52 -7.62 -12.94
N GLY A 204 11.83 -6.63 -13.77
CA GLY A 204 11.62 -5.23 -13.45
C GLY A 204 11.17 -4.41 -14.65
N LYS A 205 10.47 -3.31 -14.39
CA LYS A 205 10.01 -2.35 -15.40
C LYS A 205 10.07 -0.92 -14.86
N GLY A 206 10.55 0.00 -15.68
CA GLY A 206 10.47 1.43 -15.42
C GLY A 206 9.17 2.03 -15.95
N GLN A 207 8.85 3.24 -15.49
CA GLN A 207 7.75 4.03 -16.03
C GLN A 207 8.13 4.64 -17.39
N ASN A 208 7.14 5.03 -18.20
CA ASN A 208 7.33 5.80 -19.44
C ASN A 208 8.32 5.21 -20.46
N GLY A 209 8.44 3.88 -20.52
CA GLY A 209 9.35 3.19 -21.45
C GLY A 209 10.81 3.11 -20.99
N VAL A 210 11.10 3.43 -19.72
CA VAL A 210 12.44 3.22 -19.14
C VAL A 210 12.67 1.72 -18.90
N SER A 211 13.70 1.15 -19.54
CA SER A 211 14.03 -0.27 -19.52
C SER A 211 15.54 -0.47 -19.80
N ALA A 212 16.07 -1.68 -19.56
CA ALA A 212 17.43 -2.03 -19.97
C ALA A 212 17.45 -2.56 -21.42
N CYS A 213 18.45 -2.17 -22.20
CA CYS A 213 18.54 -2.52 -23.62
C CYS A 213 19.87 -3.20 -24.00
N ASN A 214 20.06 -3.50 -25.29
CA ASN A 214 21.29 -4.10 -25.80
C ASN A 214 22.49 -3.23 -25.39
N GLY A 215 23.48 -3.83 -24.73
CA GLY A 215 24.64 -3.16 -24.14
C GLY A 215 24.56 -3.02 -22.60
N ASP A 216 23.38 -2.94 -22.00
CA ASP A 216 23.23 -2.95 -20.53
C ASP A 216 23.41 -4.34 -19.91
N SER A 217 23.35 -5.40 -20.73
CA SER A 217 23.63 -6.79 -20.37
C SER A 217 24.84 -6.95 -19.45
N GLY A 218 24.70 -7.76 -18.41
CA GLY A 218 25.73 -7.95 -17.37
C GLY A 218 25.91 -6.78 -16.40
N GLY A 219 25.32 -5.61 -16.68
CA GLY A 219 25.22 -4.48 -15.76
C GLY A 219 24.40 -4.84 -14.51
N GLY A 220 24.77 -4.24 -13.38
CA GLY A 220 24.09 -4.48 -12.10
C GLY A 220 22.81 -3.66 -11.93
N MET A 221 21.81 -4.29 -11.30
CA MET A 221 20.71 -3.61 -10.62
C MET A 221 21.05 -3.48 -9.14
N PHE A 222 21.21 -2.24 -8.70
CA PHE A 222 21.70 -1.89 -7.38
C PHE A 222 20.59 -1.37 -6.47
N PHE A 223 20.69 -1.71 -5.19
CA PHE A 223 19.79 -1.23 -4.14
C PHE A 223 20.60 -0.64 -3.00
N GLU A 224 20.17 0.52 -2.51
CA GLU A 224 20.69 1.07 -1.27
C GLU A 224 19.98 0.41 -0.08
N VAL A 225 20.77 -0.13 0.84
CA VAL A 225 20.32 -0.65 2.12
C VAL A 225 21.22 -0.04 3.19
N SER A 226 20.64 0.79 4.05
CA SER A 226 21.32 1.44 5.19
C SER A 226 22.65 2.14 4.81
N GLY A 227 22.61 2.98 3.76
CA GLY A 227 23.73 3.81 3.30
C GLY A 227 24.84 3.06 2.56
N ARG A 228 24.56 1.82 2.12
CA ARG A 228 25.49 0.95 1.38
C ARG A 228 24.75 0.34 0.19
N TRP A 229 25.40 0.32 -0.96
CA TRP A 229 24.86 -0.16 -2.23
C TRP A 229 25.22 -1.62 -2.46
N PHE A 230 24.19 -2.42 -2.76
CA PHE A 230 24.28 -3.85 -2.99
C PHE A 230 23.83 -4.20 -4.41
N VAL A 231 24.56 -5.08 -5.09
CA VAL A 231 24.11 -5.67 -6.36
C VAL A 231 23.18 -6.85 -6.08
N ARG A 232 21.95 -6.78 -6.60
CA ARG A 232 20.92 -7.82 -6.43
C ARG A 232 20.48 -8.45 -7.74
N GLY A 233 20.42 -7.68 -8.82
CA GLY A 233 20.16 -8.18 -10.17
C GLY A 233 21.37 -8.01 -11.09
N LEU A 234 21.46 -8.85 -12.12
CA LEU A 234 22.27 -8.61 -13.32
C LEU A 234 21.35 -8.60 -14.53
N VAL A 235 21.45 -7.58 -15.39
CA VAL A 235 20.67 -7.50 -16.64
C VAL A 235 20.98 -8.74 -17.49
N SER A 236 19.98 -9.60 -17.70
CA SER A 236 20.13 -10.84 -18.46
C SER A 236 19.52 -10.72 -19.84
N PHE A 237 18.21 -10.46 -19.95
CA PHE A 237 17.56 -10.21 -21.23
C PHE A 237 16.32 -9.31 -21.12
N THR A 238 16.04 -8.61 -22.22
CA THR A 238 14.76 -7.94 -22.49
C THR A 238 14.23 -8.53 -23.81
N PRO A 239 12.93 -8.86 -23.95
CA PRO A 239 12.40 -9.39 -25.21
C PRO A 239 12.64 -8.45 -26.40
N ALA A 240 12.77 -9.01 -27.60
CA ALA A 240 13.09 -8.23 -28.79
C ALA A 240 11.85 -7.56 -29.43
N ARG A 241 12.05 -6.34 -29.95
CA ARG A 241 11.05 -5.59 -30.72
C ARG A 241 10.92 -6.17 -32.13
N GLY A 242 9.98 -7.11 -32.29
CA GLY A 242 9.75 -7.82 -33.55
C GLY A 242 10.97 -8.64 -34.00
N SER A 243 11.29 -8.63 -35.28
CA SER A 243 12.45 -9.34 -35.85
C SER A 243 13.77 -8.55 -35.80
N SER A 244 13.80 -7.38 -35.16
CA SER A 244 14.97 -6.47 -35.22
C SER A 244 16.17 -6.92 -34.37
N GLY A 245 15.97 -7.79 -33.38
CA GLY A 245 17.01 -8.16 -32.38
C GLY A 245 17.34 -7.06 -31.36
N LEU A 246 16.71 -5.88 -31.48
CA LEU A 246 16.79 -4.79 -30.51
C LEU A 246 15.78 -5.03 -29.38
N CYS A 247 16.06 -4.57 -28.17
CA CYS A 247 15.15 -4.68 -27.03
C CYS A 247 13.80 -3.99 -27.30
N ASP A 248 12.75 -4.45 -26.62
CA ASP A 248 11.47 -3.74 -26.53
C ASP A 248 11.36 -3.03 -25.16
N PRO A 249 11.48 -1.68 -25.10
CA PRO A 249 11.42 -0.93 -23.84
C PRO A 249 10.04 -0.95 -23.16
N LEU A 250 8.99 -1.43 -23.83
CA LEU A 250 7.67 -1.60 -23.23
C LEU A 250 7.53 -2.94 -22.47
N LYS A 251 8.47 -3.87 -22.67
CA LYS A 251 8.53 -5.18 -22.01
C LYS A 251 9.32 -5.08 -20.69
N TYR A 252 9.19 -6.12 -19.87
CA TYR A 252 9.97 -6.25 -18.64
C TYR A 252 11.40 -6.70 -18.97
N THR A 253 12.38 -6.15 -18.28
CA THR A 253 13.73 -6.71 -18.25
C THR A 253 13.76 -7.85 -17.24
N VAL A 254 14.38 -8.96 -17.61
CA VAL A 254 14.68 -10.09 -16.73
C VAL A 254 16.10 -9.95 -16.19
N TYR A 255 16.23 -10.11 -14.89
CA TYR A 255 17.47 -10.03 -14.14
C TYR A 255 17.81 -11.40 -13.54
N THR A 256 19.09 -11.79 -13.60
CA THR A 256 19.57 -12.91 -12.79
C THR A 256 19.69 -12.48 -11.34
N ASP A 257 19.10 -13.24 -10.42
CA ASP A 257 19.05 -12.92 -8.98
C ASP A 257 20.37 -13.29 -8.29
N VAL A 258 21.26 -12.30 -8.12
CA VAL A 258 22.60 -12.47 -7.54
C VAL A 258 22.55 -13.10 -6.15
N ALA A 259 21.50 -12.86 -5.36
CA ALA A 259 21.36 -13.45 -4.03
C ALA A 259 21.28 -14.98 -4.05
N LYS A 260 20.85 -15.59 -5.16
CA LYS A 260 20.81 -17.05 -5.34
C LYS A 260 22.18 -17.66 -5.67
N TYR A 261 23.16 -16.84 -6.03
CA TYR A 261 24.50 -17.29 -6.48
C TYR A 261 25.64 -16.90 -5.52
N VAL A 262 25.34 -16.30 -4.36
CA VAL A 262 26.35 -15.85 -3.38
C VAL A 262 27.35 -16.94 -3.02
N GLU A 263 26.91 -18.16 -2.75
CA GLU A 263 27.79 -19.30 -2.39
C GLU A 263 28.66 -19.79 -3.56
N TRP A 264 28.27 -19.53 -4.80
CA TRP A 264 29.11 -19.75 -5.98
C TRP A 264 30.14 -18.63 -6.12
N ILE A 265 29.72 -17.37 -6.01
CA ILE A 265 30.61 -16.20 -6.12
C ILE A 265 31.71 -16.23 -5.05
N LYS A 266 31.36 -16.56 -3.80
CA LYS A 266 32.26 -16.67 -2.64
C LYS A 266 33.49 -17.54 -2.87
N GLN A 267 33.43 -18.53 -3.75
CA GLN A 267 34.55 -19.43 -4.07
C GLN A 267 35.66 -18.73 -4.87
N TYR A 268 35.36 -17.57 -5.47
CA TYR A 268 36.21 -16.91 -6.46
C TYR A 268 36.53 -15.45 -6.13
N ILE A 269 36.06 -14.89 -5.01
CA ILE A 269 36.34 -13.49 -4.61
C ILE A 269 37.29 -13.41 -3.42
N ASP A 270 37.90 -12.25 -3.21
CA ASP A 270 38.62 -11.97 -1.97
C ASP A 270 37.65 -12.01 -0.78
N GLN A 271 37.92 -12.83 0.24
CA GLN A 271 37.02 -12.92 1.40
C GLN A 271 36.97 -11.61 2.20
N ARG A 272 37.92 -10.69 2.02
CA ARG A 272 37.94 -9.36 2.66
C ARG A 272 36.86 -8.40 2.14
N VAL A 273 36.21 -8.68 0.99
CA VAL A 273 35.04 -7.92 0.50
C VAL A 273 33.69 -8.52 0.94
N LEU A 274 33.68 -9.71 1.52
CA LEU A 274 32.48 -10.23 2.16
C LEU A 274 32.25 -9.45 3.47
N PRO A 275 31.01 -8.98 3.75
CA PRO A 275 30.68 -8.50 5.07
C PRO A 275 30.90 -9.65 6.06
N VAL A 276 31.77 -9.44 7.04
CA VAL A 276 32.12 -10.46 8.03
C VAL A 276 30.93 -10.61 8.97
N GLU A 277 30.73 -11.79 9.58
CA GLU A 277 29.71 -11.97 10.62
C GLU A 277 29.95 -11.11 11.88
N SER A 278 31.10 -10.45 11.95
CA SER A 278 31.51 -9.43 12.90
C SER A 278 31.82 -8.09 12.23
N ASP A 279 31.13 -7.75 11.13
CA ASP A 279 31.14 -6.40 10.56
C ASP A 279 30.86 -5.43 11.71
N VAL A 280 31.90 -4.71 12.15
CA VAL A 280 31.77 -3.62 13.10
C VAL A 280 30.93 -2.60 12.37
N LEU A 281 29.63 -2.59 12.69
CA LEU A 281 28.71 -1.61 12.18
C LEU A 281 29.29 -0.27 12.61
N GLU A 282 29.71 0.53 11.62
CA GLU A 282 30.20 1.89 11.85
C GLU A 282 29.01 2.75 12.28
N VAL A 283 28.66 2.56 13.55
CA VAL A 283 27.74 3.39 14.30
C VAL A 283 28.51 4.64 14.66
N ASP A 284 28.09 5.78 14.12
CA ASP A 284 28.48 7.07 14.69
C ASP A 284 27.78 7.20 16.05
N TYR A 285 28.48 6.81 17.12
CA TYR A 285 27.93 6.83 18.47
C TYR A 285 27.60 8.26 18.93
N GLU A 286 28.38 9.26 18.52
CA GLU A 286 28.17 10.69 18.85
C GLU A 286 26.94 11.27 18.13
N GLU A 287 26.65 10.76 16.92
CA GLU A 287 25.34 10.90 16.30
C GLU A 287 24.30 10.19 17.19
N LYS A 288 24.25 8.85 17.19
CA LYS A 288 23.14 8.04 17.73
C LYS A 288 22.84 8.25 19.22
N LEU A 289 23.79 8.70 20.02
CA LEU A 289 23.58 9.07 21.43
C LEU A 289 22.41 10.04 21.61
N ARG A 290 22.17 10.94 20.64
CA ARG A 290 21.08 11.94 20.72
C ARG A 290 19.68 11.33 20.55
N LEU A 291 19.55 10.05 20.17
CA LEU A 291 18.26 9.33 20.14
C LEU A 291 17.81 8.85 21.54
N PHE A 292 18.64 9.03 22.57
CA PHE A 292 18.38 8.55 23.93
C PHE A 292 18.48 9.69 24.95
N ASN A 293 17.44 9.85 25.77
CA ASN A 293 17.46 10.81 26.87
C ASN A 293 17.91 10.12 28.18
N PHE A 294 19.21 10.14 28.45
CA PHE A 294 19.78 9.56 29.68
C PHE A 294 19.35 10.25 30.98
N GLY A 295 18.75 11.45 30.90
CA GLY A 295 18.22 12.16 32.05
C GLY A 295 16.85 11.65 32.54
N SER A 296 16.12 10.94 31.67
CA SER A 296 14.76 10.44 31.94
C SER A 296 14.54 8.95 31.68
N CYS A 297 15.41 8.26 30.92
CA CYS A 297 15.25 6.83 30.66
C CYS A 297 15.34 5.98 31.93
N GLY A 298 14.67 4.83 31.93
CA GLY A 298 14.84 3.79 32.95
C GLY A 298 14.43 4.19 34.38
N VAL A 299 13.70 5.30 34.56
CA VAL A 299 13.22 5.75 35.88
C VAL A 299 11.92 5.01 36.22
N LEU A 300 11.81 4.51 37.46
CA LEU A 300 10.59 3.85 37.96
C LEU A 300 10.12 4.55 39.24
N ASP A 301 8.93 5.17 39.22
CA ASP A 301 8.31 5.66 40.47
C ASP A 301 7.88 4.45 41.32
N ALA A 302 8.34 4.41 42.57
CA ALA A 302 7.98 3.38 43.55
C ALA A 302 6.47 3.29 43.85
N ARG A 303 5.67 4.28 43.43
CA ARG A 303 4.20 4.28 43.51
C ARG A 303 3.51 3.79 42.24
N SER A 304 4.24 3.61 41.13
CA SER A 304 3.66 3.11 39.88
C SER A 304 3.12 1.69 40.04
N LYS A 305 1.98 1.40 39.41
CA LYS A 305 1.40 0.05 39.29
C LYS A 305 1.89 -0.68 38.01
N PHE A 306 2.66 0.02 37.17
CA PHE A 306 3.04 -0.36 35.79
C PHE A 306 4.54 -0.17 35.54
N ILE A 307 5.11 -0.93 34.60
CA ILE A 307 6.48 -0.76 34.12
C ILE A 307 6.48 0.13 32.87
N PRO A 308 7.04 1.36 32.90
CA PRO A 308 6.80 2.36 31.85
C PRO A 308 7.31 2.02 30.44
N TRP A 309 8.31 1.14 30.32
CA TRP A 309 8.89 0.76 29.03
C TRP A 309 8.24 -0.49 28.41
N LEU A 310 7.21 -1.06 29.04
CA LEU A 310 6.63 -2.31 28.60
C LEU A 310 5.47 -2.07 27.61
N GLY A 311 5.53 -2.73 26.45
CA GLY A 311 4.48 -2.69 25.43
C GLY A 311 3.96 -4.08 25.06
N ALA A 312 2.67 -4.19 24.74
CA ALA A 312 2.02 -5.42 24.29
C ALA A 312 1.74 -5.38 22.79
N VAL A 313 2.17 -6.40 22.05
CA VAL A 313 1.89 -6.53 20.60
C VAL A 313 0.49 -7.14 20.41
N LYS A 314 -0.36 -6.45 19.66
CA LYS A 314 -1.74 -6.87 19.33
C LYS A 314 -1.93 -6.93 17.81
N LEU A 315 -2.91 -7.72 17.37
CA LEU A 315 -3.34 -7.81 15.97
C LEU A 315 -4.72 -7.18 15.79
N PRO A 316 -5.00 -6.48 14.68
CA PRO A 316 -6.36 -6.12 14.29
C PRO A 316 -7.31 -7.34 14.38
N ASN A 317 -8.37 -7.20 15.17
CA ASN A 317 -9.39 -8.21 15.47
C ASN A 317 -8.98 -9.40 16.36
N ASP A 318 -7.78 -9.42 16.99
CA ASP A 318 -7.47 -10.35 18.09
C ASP A 318 -7.06 -9.57 19.35
N ASN A 319 -7.87 -9.71 20.41
CA ASN A 319 -7.61 -9.05 21.69
C ASN A 319 -6.47 -9.71 22.49
N ARG A 320 -5.94 -10.88 22.07
CA ARG A 320 -4.83 -11.54 22.79
C ARG A 320 -3.49 -10.83 22.57
N THR A 321 -2.70 -10.78 23.63
CA THR A 321 -1.31 -10.31 23.56
C THR A 321 -0.45 -11.36 22.86
N ARG A 322 0.16 -11.01 21.73
CA ARG A 322 1.02 -11.93 20.98
C ARG A 322 2.38 -12.09 21.64
N CYS A 323 3.03 -10.96 21.91
CA CYS A 323 4.31 -10.88 22.61
C CYS A 323 4.40 -9.54 23.36
N MET A 324 5.35 -9.44 24.28
CA MET A 324 5.79 -8.17 24.84
C MET A 324 6.93 -7.57 23.99
N VAL A 325 7.06 -6.25 24.04
CA VAL A 325 8.15 -5.45 23.48
C VAL A 325 8.59 -4.42 24.50
N THR A 326 9.82 -3.92 24.36
CA THR A 326 10.40 -2.92 25.25
C THR A 326 10.67 -1.61 24.50
N LEU A 327 10.12 -0.51 24.99
CA LEU A 327 10.35 0.85 24.47
C LEU A 327 11.77 1.31 24.83
N ILE A 328 12.57 1.65 23.83
CA ILE A 328 13.99 2.04 24.00
C ILE A 328 14.25 3.52 23.64
N SER A 329 13.36 4.16 22.89
CA SER A 329 13.25 5.61 22.74
C SER A 329 11.81 5.98 22.36
N GLU A 330 11.52 7.28 22.21
CA GLU A 330 10.20 7.76 21.75
C GLU A 330 9.75 7.13 20.42
N TRP A 331 10.70 6.78 19.54
CA TRP A 331 10.41 6.29 18.18
C TRP A 331 10.67 4.80 17.98
N TYR A 332 11.26 4.11 18.96
CA TYR A 332 11.74 2.74 18.77
C TYR A 332 11.43 1.82 19.95
N ALA A 333 10.97 0.61 19.63
CA ALA A 333 10.82 -0.50 20.56
C ALA A 333 11.56 -1.74 20.04
N VAL A 334 11.90 -2.67 20.93
CA VAL A 334 12.63 -3.90 20.61
C VAL A 334 11.95 -5.13 21.22
N GLY A 335 11.99 -6.27 20.53
CA GLY A 335 11.43 -7.53 21.04
C GLY A 335 11.77 -8.73 20.15
N PRO A 336 11.14 -9.89 20.37
CA PRO A 336 11.47 -11.10 19.63
C PRO A 336 10.98 -11.06 18.18
N ALA A 337 11.76 -11.62 17.24
CA ALA A 337 11.45 -11.56 15.81
C ALA A 337 10.26 -12.44 15.38
N HIS A 338 10.13 -13.64 15.97
CA HIS A 338 9.05 -14.58 15.66
C HIS A 338 7.63 -14.00 15.86
N CYS A 339 7.50 -13.00 16.75
CA CYS A 339 6.27 -12.24 17.01
C CYS A 339 5.71 -11.51 15.78
N PHE A 340 6.50 -11.34 14.72
CA PHE A 340 6.15 -10.52 13.55
C PHE A 340 6.03 -11.32 12.23
N ASN A 341 6.16 -12.65 12.28
CA ASN A 341 6.16 -13.52 11.10
C ASN A 341 4.73 -13.88 10.58
N THR A 342 3.90 -12.88 10.26
CA THR A 342 2.54 -13.09 9.71
C THR A 342 2.25 -12.25 8.48
N VAL A 343 1.83 -12.91 7.40
CA VAL A 343 1.48 -12.28 6.12
C VAL A 343 0.11 -11.63 6.19
N GLY A 344 -0.01 -10.38 5.72
CA GLY A 344 -1.29 -9.72 5.44
C GLY A 344 -1.99 -9.02 6.61
N VAL A 345 -1.38 -8.96 7.80
CA VAL A 345 -1.92 -8.23 8.96
C VAL A 345 -0.81 -7.44 9.64
N ILE A 346 -0.97 -6.12 9.77
CA ILE A 346 0.00 -5.22 10.42
C ILE A 346 -0.30 -5.17 11.93
N PRO A 347 0.63 -5.60 12.81
CA PRO A 347 0.46 -5.49 14.25
C PRO A 347 0.68 -4.05 14.76
N TYR A 348 0.13 -3.76 15.94
CA TYR A 348 0.37 -2.52 16.67
C TYR A 348 0.84 -2.81 18.10
N ILE A 349 1.39 -1.79 18.76
CA ILE A 349 1.91 -1.86 20.13
C ILE A 349 0.97 -1.06 21.04
N LEU A 350 0.59 -1.64 22.17
CA LEU A 350 -0.12 -0.98 23.25
C LEU A 350 0.86 -0.70 24.40
N LEU A 351 1.08 0.57 24.73
CA LEU A 351 1.98 1.01 25.82
C LEU A 351 1.17 1.48 27.03
N GLY A 352 1.71 1.26 28.23
CA GLY A 352 1.17 1.82 29.47
C GLY A 352 -0.04 1.08 30.07
N ASN A 353 -0.31 -0.17 29.69
CA ASN A 353 -1.41 -0.98 30.23
C ASN A 353 -0.92 -2.38 30.70
N VAL A 354 -1.72 -3.09 31.50
CA VAL A 354 -1.53 -4.51 31.85
C VAL A 354 -2.12 -5.39 30.76
N PRO A 355 -1.40 -6.43 30.29
CA PRO A 355 -1.98 -7.40 29.37
C PRO A 355 -3.25 -8.07 29.92
N ASP A 356 -4.34 -7.91 29.16
CA ASP A 356 -5.60 -8.65 29.23
C ASP A 356 -6.64 -8.22 30.31
N GLU A 357 -6.51 -7.05 30.95
CA GLU A 357 -7.66 -6.40 31.62
C GLU A 357 -8.46 -5.52 30.63
N THR A 358 -9.72 -5.87 30.37
CA THR A 358 -10.63 -5.14 29.46
C THR A 358 -11.57 -4.16 30.17
N THR A 359 -11.30 -3.80 31.43
CA THR A 359 -12.22 -2.99 32.24
C THR A 359 -11.52 -1.97 33.14
N SER A 360 -11.50 -0.71 32.72
CA SER A 360 -11.23 0.44 33.60
C SER A 360 -12.45 0.69 34.52
N GLN A 361 -12.46 0.12 35.73
CA GLN A 361 -13.49 0.41 36.74
C GLN A 361 -12.99 1.41 37.79
N CYS A 362 -13.65 2.55 37.89
CA CYS A 362 -13.44 3.52 38.97
C CYS A 362 -14.06 2.99 40.28
N THR A 363 -13.27 2.77 41.32
CA THR A 363 -13.77 2.42 42.66
C THR A 363 -13.84 3.63 43.57
N TYR A 364 -15.04 4.13 43.83
CA TYR A 364 -15.28 5.17 44.84
C TYR A 364 -15.13 4.60 46.25
N SER A 365 -14.01 4.88 46.90
CA SER A 365 -13.85 4.72 48.36
C SER A 365 -13.48 6.06 48.98
N THR A 366 -13.97 6.29 50.19
CA THR A 366 -14.03 7.61 50.83
C THR A 366 -12.68 8.35 50.88
N ASN A 367 -12.68 9.55 50.29
CA ASN A 367 -11.71 10.65 50.45
C ASN A 367 -10.35 10.60 49.73
N ILE A 368 -10.14 9.75 48.71
CA ILE A 368 -9.06 9.95 47.71
C ILE A 368 -9.58 9.62 46.31
N GLU A 369 -9.45 10.56 45.36
CA GLU A 369 -9.61 10.29 43.93
C GLU A 369 -8.32 9.61 43.40
N ASP A 370 -8.35 8.29 43.18
CA ASP A 370 -7.28 7.52 42.50
C ASP A 370 -7.79 6.94 41.18
N CYS A 371 -8.14 7.83 40.24
CA CYS A 371 -8.37 7.48 38.84
C CYS A 371 -7.07 7.65 38.06
N MET A 372 -6.50 6.57 37.51
CA MET A 372 -5.21 6.67 36.80
C MET A 372 -5.12 5.82 35.53
N VAL A 373 -4.38 6.39 34.58
CA VAL A 373 -3.69 5.80 33.41
C VAL A 373 -4.47 5.76 32.10
N PHE A 374 -3.93 6.47 31.11
CA PHE A 374 -4.28 6.36 29.69
C PHE A 374 -3.31 5.42 28.99
N GLU A 375 -3.83 4.50 28.19
CA GLU A 375 -3.04 3.65 27.30
C GLU A 375 -2.68 4.39 26.00
N GLN A 376 -1.56 4.02 25.40
CA GLN A 376 -1.11 4.56 24.12
C GLN A 376 -1.01 3.45 23.07
N THR A 377 -1.88 3.49 22.07
CA THR A 377 -1.72 2.67 20.86
C THR A 377 -0.69 3.31 19.95
N ARG A 378 0.26 2.53 19.43
CA ARG A 378 1.27 2.96 18.45
C ARG A 378 1.33 1.97 17.29
N LYS A 379 1.11 2.49 16.09
CA LYS A 379 1.32 1.75 14.83
C LYS A 379 2.81 1.59 14.56
N ILE A 380 3.17 0.47 13.95
CA ILE A 380 4.54 0.20 13.53
C ILE A 380 4.70 0.63 12.07
N GLN A 381 5.64 1.53 11.79
CA GLN A 381 6.00 1.99 10.45
C GLN A 381 6.93 0.99 9.75
N ARG A 382 7.92 0.47 10.48
CA ARG A 382 8.89 -0.50 9.95
C ARG A 382 9.25 -1.53 11.02
N ILE A 383 9.22 -2.80 10.62
CA ILE A 383 9.72 -3.93 11.41
C ILE A 383 11.05 -4.33 10.78
N VAL A 384 12.14 -4.22 11.54
CA VAL A 384 13.48 -4.64 11.13
C VAL A 384 13.82 -5.93 11.87
N VAL A 385 13.61 -7.07 11.22
CA VAL A 385 14.02 -8.39 11.74
C VAL A 385 15.52 -8.57 11.50
N HIS A 386 16.23 -9.16 12.47
CA HIS A 386 17.66 -9.46 12.28
C HIS A 386 17.87 -10.51 11.17
N PRO A 387 18.77 -10.29 10.19
CA PRO A 387 18.81 -11.05 8.93
C PRO A 387 19.20 -12.53 9.07
N LYS A 388 19.72 -12.95 10.23
CA LYS A 388 20.01 -14.37 10.52
C LYS A 388 18.80 -15.15 11.10
N PHE A 389 17.72 -14.46 11.48
CA PHE A 389 16.49 -15.09 11.95
C PHE A 389 15.56 -15.40 10.77
N GLY A 390 15.04 -16.63 10.70
CA GLY A 390 14.13 -17.05 9.63
C GLY A 390 13.54 -18.45 9.85
N PRO A 391 12.73 -18.97 8.89
CA PRO A 391 11.99 -20.22 9.07
C PRO A 391 12.85 -21.44 9.43
N ASN A 392 14.09 -21.47 8.94
CA ASN A 392 15.04 -22.57 9.16
C ASN A 392 16.15 -22.21 10.17
N ASN A 393 16.13 -21.01 10.77
CA ASN A 393 17.15 -20.56 11.71
C ASN A 393 16.55 -19.67 12.82
N SER A 394 16.54 -20.18 14.05
CA SER A 394 16.09 -19.44 15.24
C SER A 394 17.19 -18.62 15.93
N ALA A 395 18.41 -18.59 15.37
CA ALA A 395 19.46 -17.67 15.81
C ALA A 395 19.00 -16.21 15.67
N ASP A 396 19.56 -15.33 16.51
CA ASP A 396 19.31 -13.88 16.46
C ASP A 396 17.82 -13.48 16.42
N ASN A 397 17.00 -14.11 17.27
CA ASN A 397 15.55 -13.88 17.38
C ASN A 397 15.24 -12.50 17.99
N ILE A 398 15.52 -11.42 17.26
CA ILE A 398 15.34 -10.02 17.64
C ILE A 398 14.82 -9.19 16.47
N ALA A 399 13.86 -8.30 16.77
CA ALA A 399 13.34 -7.31 15.86
C ALA A 399 13.36 -5.91 16.51
N LEU A 400 13.73 -4.91 15.71
CA LEU A 400 13.62 -3.49 16.03
C LEU A 400 12.37 -2.94 15.34
N LEU A 401 11.57 -2.17 16.08
CA LEU A 401 10.27 -1.66 15.66
C LEU A 401 10.34 -0.14 15.64
N GLU A 402 10.17 0.45 14.47
CA GLU A 402 10.08 1.89 14.26
C GLU A 402 8.60 2.29 14.33
N LEU A 403 8.24 3.18 15.24
CA LEU A 403 6.88 3.66 15.44
C LEU A 403 6.53 4.71 14.39
N LEU A 404 5.30 4.66 13.87
CA LEU A 404 4.80 5.65 12.90
C LEU A 404 4.63 7.05 13.51
N THR A 405 4.36 7.11 14.81
CA THR A 405 4.27 8.31 15.63
C THR A 405 5.00 8.07 16.94
N PRO A 406 5.59 9.11 17.57
CA PRO A 406 6.37 8.90 18.79
C PRO A 406 5.47 8.51 19.97
N ALA A 407 5.96 7.63 20.84
CA ALA A 407 5.41 7.42 22.17
C ALA A 407 5.41 8.75 22.94
N ASP A 408 4.30 9.09 23.57
CA ASP A 408 4.19 10.28 24.42
C ASP A 408 4.82 9.98 25.78
N THR A 409 6.10 10.33 25.89
CA THR A 409 6.94 10.11 27.08
C THR A 409 6.73 11.15 28.19
N SER A 410 5.80 12.10 28.00
CA SER A 410 5.35 12.99 29.08
C SER A 410 4.52 12.24 30.13
N GLN A 411 3.95 11.09 29.76
CA GLN A 411 3.11 10.28 30.64
C GLN A 411 4.00 9.37 31.53
N PRO A 412 3.83 9.36 32.86
CA PRO A 412 4.73 8.62 33.77
C PRO A 412 4.62 7.09 33.63
N ASN A 413 3.55 6.59 33.00
CA ASN A 413 3.33 5.18 32.68
C ASN A 413 3.87 4.76 31.30
N VAL A 414 4.47 5.68 30.52
CA VAL A 414 5.11 5.39 29.23
C VAL A 414 6.45 6.11 29.15
N GLN A 415 7.56 5.42 29.45
CA GLN A 415 8.91 5.98 29.40
C GLN A 415 9.90 4.91 28.92
N PRO A 416 10.89 5.25 28.08
CA PRO A 416 11.84 4.28 27.56
C PRO A 416 12.81 3.76 28.64
N ILE A 417 13.25 2.51 28.51
CA ILE A 417 14.35 1.97 29.32
C ILE A 417 15.69 2.52 28.83
N CYS A 418 16.70 2.61 29.69
CA CYS A 418 18.03 3.02 29.26
C CYS A 418 18.72 1.91 28.42
N MET A 419 19.32 2.30 27.30
CA MET A 419 20.11 1.41 26.46
C MET A 419 21.61 1.48 26.81
N PRO A 420 22.34 0.35 26.86
CA PRO A 420 23.78 0.33 27.14
C PRO A 420 24.61 0.68 25.90
N VAL A 421 24.46 1.92 25.41
CA VAL A 421 25.03 2.31 24.10
C VAL A 421 26.53 2.59 24.15
N THR A 422 27.05 3.16 25.25
CA THR A 422 28.48 3.47 25.39
C THR A 422 29.27 2.30 26.00
N PRO A 423 30.60 2.21 25.76
CA PRO A 423 31.46 1.16 26.34
C PRO A 423 31.45 1.11 27.88
N GLU A 424 31.21 2.24 28.56
CA GLU A 424 31.15 2.34 30.03
C GLU A 424 29.82 1.82 30.58
N LEU A 425 28.75 1.89 29.77
CA LEU A 425 27.43 1.36 30.11
C LEU A 425 27.30 -0.14 29.80
N ARG A 426 28.04 -0.64 28.80
CA ARG A 426 28.26 -2.07 28.55
C ARG A 426 29.10 -2.65 29.69
N THR A 427 28.51 -3.53 30.50
CA THR A 427 29.22 -4.14 31.63
C THR A 427 28.83 -5.60 31.79
N ASN A 428 29.82 -6.46 32.01
CA ASN A 428 29.64 -7.89 32.33
C ASN A 428 29.07 -8.12 33.75
N ALA A 429 28.24 -7.20 34.26
CA ALA A 429 27.64 -7.28 35.59
C ALA A 429 26.52 -8.33 35.61
N LYS A 430 26.76 -9.42 36.36
CA LYS A 430 25.84 -10.57 36.50
C LYS A 430 24.92 -10.45 37.74
N THR A 431 24.77 -9.23 38.26
CA THR A 431 24.13 -8.88 39.54
C THR A 431 23.09 -7.77 39.34
N ASN A 432 22.20 -7.56 40.32
CA ASN A 432 21.10 -6.58 40.26
C ASN A 432 20.15 -6.75 39.04
N LEU A 433 20.06 -7.97 38.52
CA LEU A 433 19.15 -8.32 37.43
C LEU A 433 17.74 -8.54 37.96
N SER A 434 16.75 -8.00 37.24
CA SER A 434 15.34 -8.23 37.48
C SER A 434 14.59 -8.49 36.17
N VAL A 435 13.43 -9.13 36.26
CA VAL A 435 12.49 -9.34 35.15
C VAL A 435 11.10 -8.84 35.55
N VAL A 436 10.30 -8.44 34.58
CA VAL A 436 8.92 -7.99 34.83
C VAL A 436 7.97 -9.18 34.91
N ALA A 437 7.16 -9.25 35.97
CA ALA A 437 6.15 -10.28 36.16
C ALA A 437 4.92 -9.76 36.92
N ILE A 438 3.82 -10.53 36.94
CA ILE A 438 2.58 -10.16 37.65
C ILE A 438 2.58 -10.70 39.09
N ALA A 439 2.27 -9.82 40.05
CA ALA A 439 2.13 -10.13 41.47
C ALA A 439 0.71 -10.61 41.85
N ARG A 440 0.62 -11.68 42.65
CA ARG A 440 -0.66 -12.33 42.99
C ARG A 440 -1.59 -11.55 43.93
N ARG A 441 -1.12 -10.48 44.59
CA ARG A 441 -1.96 -9.56 45.38
C ARG A 441 -2.13 -8.25 44.60
N GLY A 442 -3.27 -8.11 43.93
CA GLY A 442 -3.69 -6.85 43.29
C GLY A 442 -3.21 -6.65 41.84
N LEU A 443 -2.86 -7.72 41.12
CA LEU A 443 -2.58 -7.72 39.67
C LEU A 443 -1.55 -6.70 39.18
N ARG A 444 -0.60 -6.31 40.04
CA ARG A 444 0.44 -5.32 39.71
C ARG A 444 1.59 -5.96 38.94
N GLN A 445 2.12 -5.23 37.95
CA GLN A 445 3.42 -5.53 37.39
C GLN A 445 4.49 -5.18 38.43
N GLN A 446 5.50 -6.05 38.59
CA GLN A 446 6.61 -5.81 39.49
C GLN A 446 7.92 -6.37 38.93
N ASN A 447 9.04 -5.76 39.35
CA ASN A 447 10.37 -6.28 39.07
C ASN A 447 10.69 -7.40 40.07
N ILE A 448 10.94 -8.60 39.55
CA ILE A 448 11.36 -9.76 40.35
C ILE A 448 12.85 -10.01 40.13
N THR A 449 13.61 -10.05 41.21
CA THR A 449 15.06 -10.31 41.19
C THR A 449 15.36 -11.70 40.66
N VAL A 450 16.24 -11.79 39.68
CA VAL A 450 16.72 -13.06 39.09
C VAL A 450 18.22 -13.22 39.25
N ARG A 451 18.67 -14.47 39.30
CA ARG A 451 20.08 -14.83 39.36
C ARG A 451 20.54 -15.32 37.99
N PHE A 452 21.62 -14.72 37.48
CA PHE A 452 22.30 -15.18 36.28
C PHE A 452 22.75 -16.66 36.40
N VAL A 453 22.67 -17.40 35.31
CA VAL A 453 23.16 -18.78 35.17
C VAL A 453 24.22 -18.83 34.09
N GLU A 454 25.41 -19.34 34.41
CA GLU A 454 26.50 -19.49 33.44
C GLU A 454 26.07 -20.38 32.26
N PRO A 455 26.47 -20.06 31.01
CA PRO A 455 26.03 -20.79 29.82
C PRO A 455 26.26 -22.31 29.90
N VAL A 456 27.39 -22.74 30.46
CA VAL A 456 27.72 -24.17 30.64
C VAL A 456 26.67 -24.88 31.51
N GLU A 457 26.25 -24.26 32.62
CA GLU A 457 25.25 -24.83 33.52
C GLU A 457 23.84 -24.77 32.90
N CYS A 458 23.54 -23.71 32.15
CA CYS A 458 22.27 -23.62 31.43
C CYS A 458 22.14 -24.70 30.35
N THR A 459 23.14 -24.84 29.47
CA THR A 459 23.17 -25.91 28.45
C THR A 459 23.14 -27.30 29.11
N ARG A 460 23.79 -27.51 30.25
CA ARG A 460 23.74 -28.77 31.00
C ARG A 460 22.32 -29.13 31.44
N GLN A 461 21.58 -28.18 32.02
CA GLN A 461 20.19 -28.40 32.47
C GLN A 461 19.21 -28.64 31.30
N TYR A 462 19.41 -27.99 30.15
CA TYR A 462 18.62 -28.28 28.94
C TYR A 462 18.96 -29.65 28.32
N ALA A 463 20.23 -30.06 28.35
CA ALA A 463 20.66 -31.38 27.89
C ALA A 463 20.06 -32.52 28.73
N GLU A 464 19.88 -32.34 30.04
CA GLU A 464 19.15 -33.28 30.91
C GLU A 464 17.68 -33.49 30.46
N GLN A 465 17.09 -32.51 29.77
CA GLN A 465 15.75 -32.58 29.19
C GLN A 465 15.75 -33.03 27.71
N LYS A 466 16.91 -33.48 27.18
CA LYS A 466 17.12 -33.85 25.77
C LYS A 466 16.93 -32.70 24.78
N ILE A 467 17.14 -31.45 25.21
CA ILE A 467 17.11 -30.25 24.37
C ILE A 467 18.56 -29.79 24.14
N GLU A 468 19.04 -29.85 22.90
CA GLU A 468 20.37 -29.35 22.54
C GLU A 468 20.36 -27.81 22.46
N LEU A 469 20.98 -27.14 23.44
CA LEU A 469 20.96 -25.68 23.55
C LEU A 469 22.32 -25.05 23.22
N LYS A 470 22.40 -24.39 22.06
CA LYS A 470 23.56 -23.58 21.65
C LYS A 470 23.43 -22.16 22.20
N LEU A 471 24.19 -21.89 23.25
CA LEU A 471 24.35 -20.57 23.87
C LEU A 471 25.67 -19.95 23.42
N GLU A 472 25.61 -19.18 22.33
CA GLU A 472 26.66 -18.23 21.97
C GLU A 472 26.63 -17.01 22.91
N PHE A 473 27.60 -16.10 22.81
CA PHE A 473 27.66 -14.84 23.59
C PHE A 473 26.40 -13.96 23.44
N LYS A 474 25.56 -14.24 22.43
CA LYS A 474 24.32 -13.55 22.10
C LYS A 474 23.09 -13.93 22.94
N ARG A 475 23.20 -14.92 23.83
CA ARG A 475 22.10 -15.39 24.69
C ARG A 475 22.57 -15.53 26.14
N MET A 476 21.67 -15.27 27.08
CA MET A 476 21.92 -15.44 28.51
C MET A 476 20.78 -16.23 29.19
N CYS A 477 21.09 -16.84 30.33
CA CYS A 477 20.12 -17.57 31.13
C CYS A 477 19.99 -16.96 32.53
N ALA A 478 18.78 -16.96 33.09
CA ALA A 478 18.54 -16.56 34.48
C ALA A 478 17.47 -17.45 35.14
N VAL A 479 17.53 -17.56 36.47
CA VAL A 479 16.58 -18.30 37.31
C VAL A 479 16.11 -17.45 38.49
N GLN A 480 14.89 -17.67 38.98
CA GLN A 480 14.47 -17.11 40.26
C GLN A 480 15.23 -17.79 41.42
N PRO A 481 15.73 -17.03 42.43
CA PRO A 481 16.65 -17.58 43.42
C PRO A 481 16.06 -18.48 44.53
N SER A 482 14.74 -18.60 44.75
CA SER A 482 14.22 -19.49 45.83
C SER A 482 12.81 -20.06 45.63
N LYS A 483 12.59 -21.27 46.20
CA LYS A 483 11.27 -21.92 46.29
C LYS A 483 10.29 -21.28 47.30
N ARG A 484 10.74 -20.37 48.18
CA ARG A 484 9.84 -19.71 49.14
C ARG A 484 8.97 -18.62 48.49
N GLU A 485 9.38 -18.14 47.32
CA GLU A 485 8.67 -17.10 46.56
C GLU A 485 7.81 -17.65 45.40
N GLU A 486 7.75 -18.99 45.23
CA GLU A 486 6.96 -19.71 44.21
C GLU A 486 5.47 -19.29 44.13
N ARG A 487 4.93 -18.64 45.17
CA ARG A 487 3.52 -18.24 45.22
C ARG A 487 3.19 -16.93 44.50
N PHE A 488 4.18 -16.21 43.94
CA PHE A 488 4.01 -14.79 43.54
C PHE A 488 4.60 -14.36 42.18
N CYS A 489 5.10 -15.27 41.33
CA CYS A 489 5.62 -14.96 39.99
C CYS A 489 4.70 -15.55 38.90
N TYR A 490 4.06 -14.71 38.09
CA TYR A 490 3.39 -15.11 36.85
C TYR A 490 4.05 -14.44 35.65
N SER A 491 4.49 -15.25 34.68
CA SER A 491 5.03 -14.80 33.40
C SER A 491 3.93 -14.13 32.57
N LEU A 492 4.28 -13.08 31.83
CA LEU A 492 3.34 -12.37 30.94
C LEU A 492 3.20 -13.14 29.61
N THR A 493 4.26 -13.13 28.80
CA THR A 493 4.46 -13.93 27.58
C THR A 493 5.93 -13.71 27.13
N GLU A 494 6.28 -14.14 25.92
CA GLU A 494 7.58 -13.90 25.27
C GLU A 494 7.88 -12.40 25.14
N GLY A 495 9.16 -12.00 25.14
CA GLY A 495 9.60 -10.61 24.93
C GLY A 495 9.63 -9.72 26.18
N VAL A 496 9.38 -10.28 27.37
CA VAL A 496 9.53 -9.57 28.66
C VAL A 496 10.98 -9.16 28.89
N PRO A 497 11.28 -7.89 29.27
CA PRO A 497 12.65 -7.44 29.49
C PRO A 497 13.30 -8.07 30.73
N ILE A 498 14.58 -8.41 30.59
CA ILE A 498 15.53 -8.55 31.71
C ILE A 498 16.40 -7.29 31.76
N GLN A 499 16.51 -6.72 32.96
CA GLN A 499 17.04 -5.37 33.17
C GLN A 499 17.90 -5.30 34.43
N GLU A 500 18.93 -4.46 34.39
CA GLU A 500 19.84 -4.21 35.51
C GLU A 500 19.55 -2.85 36.14
N MET A 501 19.41 -2.79 37.45
CA MET A 501 19.37 -1.52 38.19
C MET A 501 20.79 -1.03 38.47
N LYS A 502 21.10 0.19 38.03
CA LYS A 502 22.35 0.91 38.27
C LYS A 502 22.08 2.28 38.90
N ILE A 503 23.05 2.80 39.65
CA ILE A 503 23.08 4.22 40.02
C ILE A 503 23.82 4.97 38.91
N PHE A 504 23.12 5.84 38.18
CA PHE A 504 23.66 6.66 37.10
C PHE A 504 23.23 8.12 37.30
N GLY A 505 24.14 9.08 37.12
CA GLY A 505 23.86 10.50 37.39
C GLY A 505 23.36 10.81 38.82
N GLY A 506 23.60 9.93 39.79
CA GLY A 506 23.08 10.05 41.16
C GLY A 506 21.62 9.58 41.36
N LYS A 507 21.00 8.94 40.37
CA LYS A 507 19.65 8.36 40.41
C LYS A 507 19.69 6.85 40.19
N GLU A 508 18.70 6.12 40.70
CA GLU A 508 18.46 4.72 40.32
C GLU A 508 17.81 4.67 38.93
N GLN A 509 18.44 3.98 37.98
CA GLN A 509 17.95 3.80 36.61
C GLN A 509 18.12 2.34 36.15
N TYR A 510 17.14 1.86 35.38
CA TYR A 510 17.10 0.53 34.80
C TYR A 510 17.67 0.52 33.37
N PHE A 511 18.59 -0.40 33.11
CA PHE A 511 19.23 -0.61 31.82
C PHE A 511 18.81 -1.94 31.21
N LEU A 512 18.47 -1.95 29.92
CA LEU A 512 18.06 -3.15 29.20
C LEU A 512 19.23 -4.11 29.02
N ARG A 513 19.07 -5.36 29.48
CA ARG A 513 20.06 -6.44 29.28
C ARG A 513 19.62 -7.48 28.27
N GLY A 514 18.32 -7.66 28.11
CA GLY A 514 17.75 -8.68 27.25
C GLY A 514 16.24 -8.66 27.25
N PHE A 515 15.66 -9.59 26.53
CA PHE A 515 14.26 -9.96 26.68
C PHE A 515 14.09 -11.47 26.47
N GLU A 516 13.06 -12.01 27.09
CA GLU A 516 12.80 -13.45 27.17
C GLU A 516 12.28 -14.02 25.83
N LEU A 517 12.60 -15.29 25.52
CA LEU A 517 12.35 -15.89 24.20
C LEU A 517 11.42 -17.12 24.18
N THR A 518 10.85 -17.53 25.31
CA THR A 518 10.14 -18.83 25.46
C THR A 518 8.86 -18.79 26.32
N GLY A 519 8.41 -17.60 26.73
CA GLY A 519 7.25 -17.36 27.60
C GLY A 519 7.48 -17.75 29.06
N ALA A 520 8.70 -18.15 29.43
CA ALA A 520 8.99 -18.93 30.62
C ALA A 520 9.69 -18.14 31.74
N ALA A 521 9.59 -16.81 31.76
CA ALA A 521 10.37 -15.91 32.65
C ALA A 521 10.30 -16.23 34.16
N CYS A 522 9.23 -16.89 34.62
CA CYS A 522 9.02 -17.33 36.01
C CYS A 522 9.35 -18.82 36.26
N SER A 523 10.02 -19.52 35.34
CA SER A 523 10.32 -20.94 35.49
C SER A 523 11.30 -21.20 36.65
N THR A 524 10.93 -22.13 37.54
CA THR A 524 11.81 -22.64 38.61
C THR A 524 12.41 -24.02 38.27
N ILE A 525 12.03 -24.60 37.12
CA ILE A 525 12.44 -25.94 36.66
C ILE A 525 13.60 -25.84 35.65
N THR A 526 13.56 -24.82 34.80
CA THR A 526 14.56 -24.53 33.76
C THR A 526 14.95 -23.05 33.81
N PRO A 527 16.23 -22.70 33.54
CA PRO A 527 16.62 -21.30 33.35
C PRO A 527 15.93 -20.71 32.13
N SER A 528 15.24 -19.58 32.29
CA SER A 528 14.63 -18.88 31.16
C SER A 528 15.72 -18.32 30.25
N ILE A 529 15.48 -18.32 28.94
CA ILE A 529 16.45 -17.87 27.93
C ILE A 529 16.09 -16.45 27.49
N TYR A 530 17.10 -15.58 27.52
CA TYR A 530 17.00 -14.19 27.09
C TYR A 530 18.03 -13.91 25.98
N ASN A 531 17.70 -13.02 25.04
CA ASN A 531 18.73 -12.41 24.18
C ASN A 531 19.69 -11.57 25.03
N ASN A 532 20.97 -11.53 24.67
CA ASN A 532 21.93 -10.59 25.22
C ASN A 532 21.98 -9.32 24.37
N ILE A 533 21.34 -8.23 24.84
CA ILE A 533 21.25 -6.97 24.08
C ILE A 533 22.62 -6.38 23.77
N GLU A 534 23.65 -6.60 24.61
CA GLU A 534 25.01 -6.14 24.31
C GLU A 534 25.57 -6.66 22.98
N ALA A 535 25.15 -7.87 22.56
CA ALA A 535 25.54 -8.45 21.27
C ALA A 535 24.78 -7.88 20.06
N TYR A 536 23.77 -7.03 20.30
CA TYR A 536 22.93 -6.42 19.26
C TYR A 536 22.87 -4.90 19.33
N VAL A 537 23.50 -4.23 20.30
CA VAL A 537 23.47 -2.75 20.42
C VAL A 537 23.84 -2.09 19.10
N ASP A 538 24.93 -2.54 18.48
CA ASP A 538 25.45 -1.94 17.25
C ASP A 538 24.47 -2.14 16.08
N TRP A 539 23.80 -3.30 16.03
CA TRP A 539 22.74 -3.61 15.05
C TRP A 539 21.47 -2.78 15.29
N ILE A 540 21.09 -2.54 16.54
CA ILE A 540 19.99 -1.64 16.89
C ILE A 540 20.33 -0.22 16.42
N LEU A 541 21.47 0.33 16.85
CA LEU A 541 21.88 1.71 16.56
C LEU A 541 22.09 1.97 15.06
N TYR A 542 22.61 0.99 14.32
CA TYR A 542 22.76 1.07 12.86
C TYR A 542 21.42 1.16 12.11
N ASN A 543 20.38 0.48 12.62
CA ASN A 543 19.06 0.48 12.00
C ASN A 543 18.15 1.63 12.46
N MET A 544 18.50 2.30 13.57
CA MET A 544 17.87 3.52 14.06
C MET A 544 18.27 4.75 13.22
N ARG A 545 17.24 5.47 12.78
CA ARG A 545 17.36 6.70 11.98
C ARG A 545 17.04 7.91 12.85
N TYR A 546 17.64 9.04 12.49
CA TYR A 546 17.03 10.32 12.80
C TYR A 546 15.80 10.46 11.93
N ASN A 547 14.65 10.66 12.59
CA ASN A 547 13.55 11.32 11.93
C ASN A 547 13.94 12.80 11.92
N GLU A 548 14.30 13.31 10.74
CA GLU A 548 14.48 14.74 10.53
C GLU A 548 13.14 15.44 10.79
N GLN A 549 12.97 15.89 12.03
CA GLN A 549 12.10 17.04 12.29
C GLN A 549 12.69 18.20 11.49
N GLU A 550 11.89 18.83 10.64
CA GLU A 550 12.24 20.10 10.03
C GLU A 550 12.45 21.16 11.13
N GLY A 551 13.71 21.37 11.51
CA GLY A 551 14.17 22.61 12.14
C GLY A 551 13.73 22.89 13.58
N ALA A 552 14.10 22.03 14.54
CA ALA A 552 14.36 22.49 15.90
C ALA A 552 15.82 22.99 16.00
N SER A 553 16.07 24.25 15.61
CA SER A 553 17.37 24.91 15.82
C SER A 553 17.34 25.76 17.10
N ASP A 554 18.12 25.35 18.09
CA ASP A 554 18.42 26.18 19.27
C ASP A 554 19.82 26.81 19.15
N GLY A 555 19.98 28.03 19.66
CA GLY A 555 21.29 28.52 20.08
C GLY A 555 22.30 29.02 19.02
N GLY A 556 21.94 30.02 18.21
CA GLY A 556 22.88 31.12 17.95
C GLY A 556 23.62 31.21 16.61
N THR A 557 22.95 31.79 15.61
CA THR A 557 23.40 33.05 14.98
C THR A 557 22.17 33.75 14.42
N ILE A 558 21.97 35.03 14.72
CA ILE A 558 20.80 35.79 14.25
C ILE A 558 20.91 35.97 12.73
N ILE A 559 19.98 35.37 11.98
CA ILE A 559 19.66 35.78 10.61
C ILE A 559 18.21 36.23 10.59
N THR A 560 18.04 37.54 10.45
CA THR A 560 16.76 38.23 10.40
C THR A 560 16.08 38.06 9.05
N THR A 561 14.96 37.34 9.01
CA THR A 561 13.69 37.75 8.37
C THR A 561 12.66 36.64 8.59
N GLN A 562 11.55 36.97 9.26
CA GLN A 562 10.39 36.08 9.35
C GLN A 562 9.56 36.29 8.06
N GLU A 563 9.60 35.34 7.14
CA GLU A 563 8.83 35.43 5.89
C GLU A 563 7.32 35.46 6.19
N THR A 564 6.59 36.32 5.50
CA THR A 564 5.14 36.47 5.68
C THR A 564 4.37 35.54 4.73
N LEU A 565 3.11 35.26 5.05
CA LEU A 565 2.26 34.36 4.25
C LEU A 565 2.07 34.87 2.82
N GLU A 566 2.04 36.19 2.63
CA GLU A 566 2.00 36.82 1.31
C GLU A 566 3.23 36.43 0.47
N SER A 567 4.43 36.44 1.06
CA SER A 567 5.66 36.04 0.38
C SER A 567 5.71 34.53 0.08
N GLU A 568 5.16 33.69 0.97
CA GLU A 568 5.02 32.26 0.68
C GLU A 568 4.04 32.02 -0.50
N TRP A 569 2.93 32.76 -0.56
CA TRP A 569 1.97 32.66 -1.66
C TRP A 569 2.56 33.13 -3.00
N GLU A 570 3.27 34.25 -3.04
CA GLU A 570 3.94 34.75 -4.25
C GLU A 570 4.94 33.75 -4.84
N LYS A 571 5.61 32.95 -4.00
CA LYS A 571 6.55 31.89 -4.44
C LYS A 571 5.84 30.67 -5.07
N LEU A 572 4.55 30.47 -4.81
CA LEU A 572 3.78 29.32 -5.30
C LEU A 572 3.13 29.56 -6.68
N GLN A 573 3.06 30.81 -7.14
CA GLN A 573 2.45 31.16 -8.43
C GLN A 573 3.32 30.86 -9.68
N PRO A 574 4.66 31.05 -9.68
CA PRO A 574 5.48 30.82 -10.87
C PRO A 574 5.53 29.34 -11.27
N GLY A 575 5.04 29.04 -12.47
CA GLY A 575 5.15 27.71 -13.08
C GLY A 575 4.01 26.72 -12.78
N ASN A 576 2.94 27.16 -12.11
CA ASN A 576 1.74 26.34 -11.92
C ASN A 576 0.47 27.10 -12.33
N ASP A 577 0.11 27.00 -13.61
CA ASP A 577 -1.02 27.75 -14.17
C ASP A 577 -2.36 27.46 -13.46
N LYS A 578 -2.55 26.24 -12.95
CA LYS A 578 -3.76 25.85 -12.21
C LYS A 578 -3.94 26.57 -10.88
N MET A 579 -2.87 27.09 -10.27
CA MET A 579 -2.98 27.86 -9.01
C MET A 579 -3.80 29.15 -9.19
N ARG A 580 -3.99 29.63 -10.43
CA ARG A 580 -4.83 30.79 -10.75
C ARG A 580 -6.32 30.59 -10.43
N LEU A 581 -6.78 29.33 -10.34
CA LEU A 581 -8.15 28.98 -9.96
C LEU A 581 -8.44 29.27 -8.46
N PHE A 582 -7.40 29.50 -7.66
CA PHE A 582 -7.51 29.83 -6.23
C PHE A 582 -7.08 31.28 -5.98
N ASN A 583 -8.03 32.16 -5.71
CA ASN A 583 -7.78 33.58 -5.56
C ASN A 583 -7.64 34.00 -4.09
N MET A 584 -6.39 34.12 -3.61
CA MET A 584 -6.06 34.57 -2.26
C MET A 584 -6.53 36.00 -1.93
N ASN A 585 -6.96 36.81 -2.90
CA ASN A 585 -7.53 38.12 -2.63
C ASN A 585 -9.03 38.06 -2.30
N THR A 586 -9.77 37.09 -2.83
CA THR A 586 -11.24 36.98 -2.65
C THR A 586 -11.67 35.86 -1.70
N CYS A 587 -10.88 34.79 -1.55
CA CYS A 587 -11.25 33.67 -0.69
C CYS A 587 -11.28 34.03 0.80
N GLY A 588 -12.09 33.28 1.57
CA GLY A 588 -12.09 33.32 3.03
C GLY A 588 -12.53 34.67 3.63
N LEU A 589 -13.33 35.45 2.89
CA LEU A 589 -13.87 36.73 3.33
C LEU A 589 -15.32 36.59 3.79
N ILE A 590 -15.70 37.36 4.81
CA ILE A 590 -17.08 37.52 5.26
C ILE A 590 -17.42 39.01 5.20
N ASP A 591 -18.55 39.35 4.60
CA ASP A 591 -19.08 40.72 4.59
C ASP A 591 -19.58 41.11 6.00
N PRO A 592 -19.03 42.17 6.63
CA PRO A 592 -19.49 42.63 7.94
C PRO A 592 -20.99 42.97 8.01
N ASP A 593 -21.58 43.48 6.91
CA ASP A 593 -22.99 43.87 6.87
C ASP A 593 -23.92 42.65 6.76
N SER A 594 -23.41 41.50 6.29
CA SER A 594 -24.15 40.23 6.25
C SER A 594 -24.45 39.63 7.64
N ILE A 595 -23.80 40.15 8.69
CA ILE A 595 -23.89 39.64 10.07
C ILE A 595 -25.18 40.11 10.79
N SER A 596 -25.97 41.04 10.22
CA SER A 596 -27.15 41.58 10.91
C SER A 596 -28.45 41.69 10.09
N LYS A 597 -29.38 40.76 10.33
CA LYS A 597 -30.85 41.03 10.26
C LYS A 597 -31.72 39.90 10.81
N TYR A 598 -31.23 38.66 10.73
CA TYR A 598 -31.78 37.49 11.40
C TYR A 598 -30.67 36.88 12.27
N PHE A 599 -31.02 36.02 13.24
CA PHE A 599 -30.09 35.46 14.23
C PHE A 599 -29.14 34.38 13.64
N ALA A 600 -28.50 34.68 12.51
CA ALA A 600 -27.87 33.72 11.61
C ALA A 600 -26.57 34.26 11.00
N THR A 601 -25.43 33.67 11.35
CA THR A 601 -24.16 33.89 10.64
C THR A 601 -24.09 32.97 9.44
N TYR A 602 -24.25 33.52 8.22
CA TYR A 602 -24.06 32.75 6.99
C TYR A 602 -22.57 32.57 6.67
N MET A 603 -22.18 31.35 6.28
CA MET A 603 -20.82 31.02 5.85
C MET A 603 -20.82 30.90 4.33
N PRO A 604 -20.25 31.86 3.57
CA PRO A 604 -20.45 31.94 2.11
C PRO A 604 -19.96 30.74 1.29
N TRP A 605 -19.12 29.88 1.89
CA TRP A 605 -18.56 28.68 1.28
C TRP A 605 -19.31 27.39 1.64
N VAL A 606 -20.33 27.42 2.50
CA VAL A 606 -21.01 26.18 2.94
C VAL A 606 -22.29 25.94 2.15
N GLY A 607 -22.30 24.86 1.37
CA GLY A 607 -23.46 24.37 0.63
C GLY A 607 -24.01 23.06 1.19
N ILE A 608 -25.16 22.63 0.68
CA ILE A 608 -25.80 21.35 0.99
C ILE A 608 -25.85 20.50 -0.29
N LEU A 609 -25.44 19.24 -0.19
CA LEU A 609 -25.60 18.21 -1.21
C LEU A 609 -26.90 17.44 -0.94
N GLU A 610 -27.91 17.65 -1.78
CA GLU A 610 -29.22 17.01 -1.68
C GLU A 610 -29.44 15.95 -2.78
N SER A 611 -30.06 14.83 -2.43
CA SER A 611 -30.66 13.92 -3.41
C SER A 611 -32.18 14.13 -3.45
N ARG A 612 -32.70 14.67 -4.56
CA ARG A 612 -34.15 14.79 -4.79
C ARG A 612 -34.79 13.43 -5.10
N THR A 613 -34.91 12.57 -4.10
CA THR A 613 -35.55 11.24 -4.21
C THR A 613 -36.21 10.80 -2.89
N VAL A 614 -37.48 11.20 -2.73
CA VAL A 614 -38.66 10.38 -2.32
C VAL A 614 -39.68 11.29 -1.59
N PRO A 615 -40.91 11.45 -2.10
CA PRO A 615 -41.99 12.10 -1.36
C PRO A 615 -42.64 11.11 -0.39
N ASN A 616 -42.00 10.86 0.77
CA ASN A 616 -42.64 10.30 1.99
C ASN A 616 -41.64 10.17 3.16
N ASN A 617 -41.69 11.10 4.11
CA ASN A 617 -41.39 10.96 5.55
C ASN A 617 -40.09 10.30 6.08
N GLU A 618 -39.14 9.85 5.27
CA GLU A 618 -37.78 9.54 5.75
C GLU A 618 -36.94 10.83 5.82
N PHE A 619 -36.13 10.96 6.88
CA PHE A 619 -35.31 12.14 7.12
C PHE A 619 -34.29 12.33 5.99
N LEU A 620 -34.35 13.47 5.29
CA LEU A 620 -33.30 13.91 4.39
C LEU A 620 -31.99 14.07 5.17
N GLU A 621 -31.02 13.18 4.95
CA GLU A 621 -29.65 13.34 5.43
C GLU A 621 -28.97 14.46 4.64
N GLU A 622 -29.18 15.71 5.06
CA GLU A 622 -28.45 16.88 4.55
C GLU A 622 -26.94 16.69 4.78
N ARG A 623 -26.17 16.61 3.68
CA ARG A 623 -24.69 16.49 3.68
C ARG A 623 -24.10 17.82 3.29
N LEU A 624 -23.09 18.30 4.01
CA LEU A 624 -22.46 19.59 3.72
C LEU A 624 -21.33 19.45 2.68
N VAL A 625 -21.13 20.51 1.91
CA VAL A 625 -20.02 20.67 0.96
C VAL A 625 -19.40 22.06 1.11
N VAL A 626 -18.14 22.20 0.74
CA VAL A 626 -17.36 23.43 0.95
C VAL A 626 -16.85 23.97 -0.38
N LEU A 627 -17.30 25.16 -0.78
CA LEU A 627 -16.86 25.87 -1.97
C LEU A 627 -15.39 26.31 -1.81
N ILE A 628 -14.52 25.83 -2.70
CA ILE A 628 -13.07 26.13 -2.69
C ILE A 628 -12.63 26.96 -3.91
N SER A 629 -13.47 27.07 -4.94
CA SER A 629 -13.31 27.93 -6.11
C SER A 629 -14.67 28.16 -6.77
N GLU A 630 -14.73 28.95 -7.84
CA GLU A 630 -15.96 29.17 -8.65
C GLU A 630 -16.59 27.86 -9.17
N TRP A 631 -15.78 26.85 -9.47
CA TRP A 631 -16.22 25.63 -10.17
C TRP A 631 -16.14 24.35 -9.33
N TYR A 632 -15.58 24.39 -8.12
CA TYR A 632 -15.32 23.18 -7.34
C TYR A 632 -15.73 23.31 -5.87
N VAL A 633 -16.41 22.27 -5.37
CA VAL A 633 -16.70 22.07 -3.94
C VAL A 633 -15.99 20.81 -3.44
N LEU A 634 -15.51 20.86 -2.20
CA LEU A 634 -14.95 19.72 -1.49
C LEU A 634 -16.04 19.07 -0.61
N ALA A 635 -16.12 17.75 -0.64
CA ALA A 635 -17.05 16.95 0.14
C ALA A 635 -16.31 15.79 0.84
N PRO A 636 -16.86 15.19 1.90
CA PRO A 636 -16.40 13.88 2.36
C PRO A 636 -16.63 12.81 1.29
N LYS A 637 -15.70 11.87 1.09
CA LYS A 637 -15.90 10.78 0.12
C LYS A 637 -17.13 9.92 0.46
N TYR A 638 -17.36 9.69 1.75
CA TYR A 638 -18.55 9.00 2.26
C TYR A 638 -19.88 9.68 1.89
N SER A 639 -19.87 10.99 1.59
CA SER A 639 -21.07 11.70 1.10
C SER A 639 -21.49 11.28 -0.31
N VAL A 640 -20.63 10.58 -1.06
CA VAL A 640 -20.83 10.18 -2.46
C VAL A 640 -20.66 8.67 -2.66
N GLN A 641 -19.82 8.02 -1.85
CA GLN A 641 -19.47 6.59 -1.98
C GLN A 641 -19.03 5.97 -0.64
N LYS A 642 -19.67 4.87 -0.21
CA LYS A 642 -19.45 4.19 1.09
C LYS A 642 -18.33 3.13 1.12
N ASP A 643 -18.01 2.51 -0.01
CA ASP A 643 -17.24 1.24 -0.03
C ASP A 643 -15.71 1.34 0.10
N PHE A 644 -15.12 2.54 0.22
CA PHE A 644 -13.65 2.73 0.19
C PHE A 644 -13.15 3.62 1.33
N ILE A 645 -12.14 3.13 2.08
CA ILE A 645 -11.78 3.66 3.41
C ILE A 645 -10.46 4.46 3.41
N TRP A 646 -9.66 4.40 2.35
CA TRP A 646 -8.28 4.93 2.38
C TRP A 646 -8.16 6.42 2.07
N GLN A 647 -9.24 7.07 1.64
CA GLN A 647 -9.25 8.48 1.25
C GLN A 647 -10.58 9.11 1.61
N LEU A 648 -10.52 10.32 2.16
CA LEU A 648 -11.58 10.87 2.98
C LEU A 648 -12.31 12.07 2.35
N PHE A 649 -11.72 12.65 1.30
CA PHE A 649 -12.27 13.77 0.55
C PHE A 649 -12.67 13.35 -0.88
N ALA A 650 -13.64 14.05 -1.42
CA ALA A 650 -14.15 13.99 -2.78
C ALA A 650 -14.17 15.41 -3.35
N LEU A 651 -13.68 15.58 -4.58
CA LEU A 651 -13.70 16.85 -5.28
C LEU A 651 -14.85 16.81 -6.28
N LEU A 652 -15.84 17.67 -6.10
CA LEU A 652 -17.04 17.72 -6.92
C LEU A 652 -16.98 18.97 -7.79
N GLU A 653 -17.07 18.76 -9.10
CA GLU A 653 -17.21 19.82 -10.09
C GLU A 653 -18.65 20.33 -10.13
N LEU A 654 -18.81 21.65 -10.11
CA LEU A 654 -20.09 22.31 -10.31
C LEU A 654 -20.40 22.39 -11.80
N LEU A 655 -21.67 22.20 -12.12
CA LEU A 655 -22.20 22.17 -13.50
C LEU A 655 -22.30 23.56 -14.12
N GLU A 656 -22.50 24.55 -13.26
CA GLU A 656 -22.58 25.97 -13.53
C GLU A 656 -21.67 26.67 -12.50
N PRO A 657 -21.02 27.79 -12.86
CA PRO A 657 -20.15 28.49 -11.93
C PRO A 657 -20.96 29.03 -10.75
N ALA A 658 -20.40 28.96 -9.55
CA ALA A 658 -20.96 29.62 -8.39
C ALA A 658 -21.00 31.14 -8.61
N ASP A 659 -22.16 31.77 -8.40
CA ASP A 659 -22.31 33.22 -8.59
C ASP A 659 -21.57 34.01 -7.51
N LEU A 660 -20.27 34.26 -7.75
CA LEU A 660 -19.41 35.03 -6.86
C LEU A 660 -19.73 36.54 -6.85
N THR A 661 -20.73 37.00 -7.61
CA THR A 661 -21.26 38.37 -7.47
C THR A 661 -22.24 38.48 -6.30
N ASN A 662 -22.79 37.35 -5.86
CA ASN A 662 -23.59 37.27 -4.64
C ASN A 662 -22.67 37.29 -3.40
N PRO A 663 -22.81 38.26 -2.48
CA PRO A 663 -21.96 38.35 -1.29
C PRO A 663 -22.14 37.16 -0.32
N HIS A 664 -23.21 36.37 -0.48
CA HIS A 664 -23.46 35.15 0.29
C HIS A 664 -22.86 33.88 -0.35
N ILE A 665 -22.14 34.00 -1.47
CA ILE A 665 -21.47 32.89 -2.16
C ILE A 665 -20.02 33.29 -2.41
N GLN A 666 -19.08 32.78 -1.60
CA GLN A 666 -17.63 33.05 -1.74
C GLN A 666 -16.84 31.81 -1.31
N PRO A 667 -15.74 31.45 -1.98
CA PRO A 667 -14.94 30.27 -1.62
C PRO A 667 -14.14 30.49 -0.33
N ILE A 668 -13.86 29.41 0.41
CA ILE A 668 -12.90 29.43 1.53
C ILE A 668 -11.46 29.35 1.00
N CYS A 669 -10.49 29.91 1.72
CA CYS A 669 -9.08 29.74 1.33
C CYS A 669 -8.58 28.32 1.64
N LEU A 670 -7.80 27.73 0.74
CA LEU A 670 -7.07 26.49 1.00
C LEU A 670 -5.69 26.77 1.60
N PRO A 671 -5.20 25.95 2.55
CA PRO A 671 -3.95 26.21 3.26
C PRO A 671 -2.71 25.77 2.46
N PHE A 672 -2.46 26.39 1.30
CA PHE A 672 -1.30 26.06 0.44
C PHE A 672 0.06 26.47 1.03
N MET A 673 0.08 27.50 1.89
CA MET A 673 1.30 28.05 2.48
C MET A 673 1.82 27.18 3.63
N ASP A 674 3.13 26.93 3.65
CA ASP A 674 3.76 26.08 4.66
C ASP A 674 3.63 26.65 6.08
N GLY A 675 3.57 27.97 6.24
CA GLY A 675 3.31 28.64 7.52
C GLY A 675 1.98 28.22 8.18
N LEU A 676 0.99 27.79 7.40
CA LEU A 676 -0.30 27.28 7.89
C LEU A 676 -0.22 25.81 8.34
N HIS A 677 0.82 25.08 7.94
CA HIS A 677 1.05 23.70 8.38
C HIS A 677 2.06 23.58 9.52
N ARG A 678 3.04 24.50 9.60
CA ARG A 678 4.06 24.53 10.67
C ARG A 678 3.45 24.85 12.05
N ASN A 679 2.46 25.75 12.10
CA ASN A 679 1.82 26.14 13.35
C ASN A 679 0.61 25.25 13.66
N LYS A 680 0.64 24.48 14.76
CA LYS A 680 -0.55 23.76 15.25
C LYS A 680 -1.49 24.76 15.94
N PRO A 681 -2.71 24.99 15.43
CA PRO A 681 -3.66 25.90 16.05
C PRO A 681 -4.19 25.36 17.38
N ALA A 682 -4.33 26.24 18.37
CA ALA A 682 -4.96 25.89 19.65
C ALA A 682 -6.50 25.84 19.55
N GLU A 683 -7.07 26.61 18.63
CA GLU A 683 -8.52 26.76 18.42
C GLU A 683 -8.86 26.70 16.94
N VAL A 684 -10.02 26.14 16.61
CA VAL A 684 -10.63 26.13 15.26
C VAL A 684 -12.07 26.57 15.33
N ILE A 685 -12.55 27.18 14.25
CA ILE A 685 -13.94 27.58 14.10
C ILE A 685 -14.68 26.50 13.31
N MET A 686 -15.69 25.87 13.92
CA MET A 686 -16.55 24.91 13.26
C MET A 686 -17.86 25.57 12.81
N THR A 687 -18.33 25.25 11.60
CA THR A 687 -19.70 25.57 11.18
C THR A 687 -20.67 24.50 11.69
N SER A 688 -21.67 24.92 12.47
CA SER A 688 -22.62 24.04 13.15
C SER A 688 -24.05 24.16 12.60
N TYR A 689 -24.96 23.31 13.08
CA TYR A 689 -26.34 23.22 12.58
C TYR A 689 -27.38 23.25 13.69
N HIS A 690 -28.50 23.95 13.47
CA HIS A 690 -29.60 24.06 14.42
C HIS A 690 -30.78 23.13 14.07
N ASN A 691 -31.40 22.52 15.08
CA ASN A 691 -32.06 21.22 14.92
C ASN A 691 -33.48 21.22 14.31
N ASN A 692 -34.09 22.38 14.03
CA ASN A 692 -35.54 22.47 13.75
C ASN A 692 -35.97 23.13 12.43
N PHE A 693 -35.08 23.78 11.66
CA PHE A 693 -35.52 24.59 10.50
C PHE A 693 -34.66 24.52 9.22
N GLY A 694 -33.62 23.66 9.17
CA GLY A 694 -32.79 23.54 7.96
C GLY A 694 -31.93 24.78 7.66
N ILE A 695 -31.67 25.61 8.67
CA ILE A 695 -30.89 26.85 8.51
C ILE A 695 -29.49 26.68 9.13
N ILE A 696 -28.46 26.97 8.35
CA ILE A 696 -27.06 27.01 8.78
C ILE A 696 -26.91 28.13 9.81
N HIS A 697 -26.54 27.79 11.04
CA HIS A 697 -26.55 28.71 12.17
C HIS A 697 -25.36 28.47 13.11
N ALA A 698 -24.73 29.58 13.48
CA ALA A 698 -23.63 29.71 14.44
C ALA A 698 -22.30 29.03 14.07
N ASN A 699 -21.25 29.85 14.17
CA ASN A 699 -19.87 29.44 14.33
C ASN A 699 -19.61 29.09 15.79
N LYS A 700 -18.81 28.04 16.05
CA LYS A 700 -18.35 27.72 17.41
C LYS A 700 -16.83 27.63 17.45
N THR A 701 -16.23 28.32 18.42
CA THR A 701 -14.78 28.26 18.66
C THR A 701 -14.49 27.04 19.53
N LEU A 702 -13.84 26.05 18.94
CA LEU A 702 -13.50 24.80 19.59
C LEU A 702 -12.01 24.76 19.90
N LYS A 703 -11.65 24.35 21.11
CA LYS A 703 -10.26 24.09 21.49
C LYS A 703 -9.84 22.74 20.92
N ILE A 704 -8.78 22.72 20.10
CA ILE A 704 -8.18 21.46 19.63
C ILE A 704 -7.61 20.73 20.84
N THR A 705 -7.87 19.43 20.88
CA THR A 705 -7.40 18.56 21.95
C THR A 705 -6.99 17.21 21.38
N THR A 706 -6.24 16.41 22.15
CA THR A 706 -5.82 15.10 21.67
C THR A 706 -7.00 14.13 21.67
N TYR A 707 -6.99 13.14 20.78
CA TYR A 707 -8.03 12.11 20.73
C TYR A 707 -8.25 11.43 22.10
N GLN A 708 -7.18 11.24 22.87
CA GLN A 708 -7.22 10.72 24.26
C GLN A 708 -8.05 11.59 25.23
N HIS A 709 -8.11 12.91 25.05
CA HIS A 709 -8.98 13.80 25.84
C HIS A 709 -10.43 13.81 25.36
N CYS A 710 -10.67 13.46 24.09
CA CYS A 710 -12.02 13.31 23.53
C CYS A 710 -12.66 11.96 23.83
N GLN A 711 -11.87 10.89 23.89
CA GLN A 711 -12.34 9.52 24.10
C GLN A 711 -13.23 9.37 25.36
N PRO A 712 -12.91 9.95 26.54
CA PRO A 712 -13.82 9.93 27.69
C PRO A 712 -15.18 10.60 27.41
N ARG A 713 -15.21 11.69 26.63
CA ARG A 713 -16.45 12.39 26.28
C ARG A 713 -17.30 11.59 25.28
N LEU A 714 -16.67 10.89 24.33
CA LEU A 714 -17.35 9.95 23.43
C LEU A 714 -17.97 8.79 24.22
N LEU A 715 -17.20 8.20 25.14
CA LEU A 715 -17.67 7.12 26.01
C LEU A 715 -18.81 7.56 26.93
N HIS A 716 -18.76 8.77 27.49
CA HIS A 716 -19.87 9.35 28.27
C HIS A 716 -21.15 9.53 27.43
N ALA A 717 -21.03 9.77 26.13
CA ALA A 717 -22.16 9.81 25.19
C ALA A 717 -22.57 8.41 24.66
N GLY A 718 -22.05 7.33 25.25
CA GLY A 718 -22.35 5.95 24.87
C GLY A 718 -21.70 5.50 23.56
N GLN A 719 -20.68 6.22 23.06
CA GLN A 719 -20.07 5.96 21.76
C GLN A 719 -18.76 5.16 21.88
N LEU A 720 -18.70 4.05 21.17
CA LEU A 720 -17.51 3.21 20.97
C LEU A 720 -17.13 3.28 19.50
N ILE A 721 -16.13 4.10 19.18
CA ILE A 721 -15.70 4.37 17.79
C ILE A 721 -14.24 3.99 17.64
N SER A 722 -13.96 3.17 16.63
CA SER A 722 -12.62 2.69 16.29
C SER A 722 -12.21 3.25 14.93
N PHE A 723 -11.15 4.05 14.90
CA PHE A 723 -10.68 4.71 13.69
C PHE A 723 -9.48 4.00 13.07
N VAL A 724 -9.42 3.98 11.74
CA VAL A 724 -8.29 3.43 10.98
C VAL A 724 -7.05 4.36 11.04
N THR A 725 -7.22 5.65 11.35
CA THR A 725 -6.18 6.68 11.54
C THR A 725 -6.54 7.55 12.75
N GLU A 726 -5.59 8.15 13.47
CA GLU A 726 -5.92 9.06 14.57
C GLU A 726 -6.56 10.33 14.00
N PRO A 727 -7.86 10.62 14.25
CA PRO A 727 -8.48 11.82 13.72
C PRO A 727 -8.18 13.01 14.64
N LEU A 728 -8.24 14.23 14.11
CA LEU A 728 -8.20 15.41 14.95
C LEU A 728 -9.50 15.53 15.73
N CYS A 729 -9.40 16.06 16.95
CA CYS A 729 -10.56 16.33 17.78
C CYS A 729 -10.50 17.75 18.35
N ALA A 730 -11.67 18.36 18.50
CA ALA A 730 -11.84 19.62 19.21
C ALA A 730 -13.05 19.57 20.15
N VAL A 731 -13.03 20.40 21.19
CA VAL A 731 -14.08 20.46 22.22
C VAL A 731 -14.53 21.89 22.45
N GLU A 732 -15.79 22.06 22.88
CA GLU A 732 -16.33 23.37 23.24
C GLU A 732 -15.48 24.04 24.34
N SER A 733 -15.26 25.35 24.20
CA SER A 733 -14.59 26.13 25.24
C SER A 733 -15.46 26.24 26.49
N SER A 734 -14.84 26.22 27.67
CA SER A 734 -15.55 26.05 28.96
C SER A 734 -16.52 27.18 29.33
N ASP A 735 -16.37 28.37 28.73
CA ASP A 735 -17.19 29.54 29.03
C ASP A 735 -18.50 29.60 28.22
N GLU A 736 -18.64 28.79 27.17
CA GLU A 736 -19.82 28.76 26.28
C GLU A 736 -20.97 27.84 26.76
N LEU A 737 -20.85 27.22 27.94
CA LEU A 737 -21.88 26.38 28.58
C LEU A 737 -23.21 27.13 28.92
N LYS A 738 -23.39 28.36 28.44
CA LYS A 738 -24.60 29.19 28.53
C LYS A 738 -25.32 29.39 27.20
N HIS A 739 -24.91 28.73 26.11
CA HIS A 739 -25.50 28.90 24.77
C HIS A 739 -26.08 27.61 24.19
N GLU A 740 -26.92 27.76 23.17
CA GLU A 740 -27.75 26.70 22.58
C GLU A 740 -26.95 25.49 22.08
N SER A 741 -27.60 24.32 22.09
CA SER A 741 -26.97 23.05 21.72
C SER A 741 -26.89 22.88 20.21
N LEU A 742 -25.67 22.71 19.70
CA LEU A 742 -25.34 22.64 18.27
C LEU A 742 -24.45 21.43 18.00
N TYR A 743 -24.48 20.91 16.77
CA TYR A 743 -23.74 19.70 16.37
C TYR A 743 -23.06 19.86 15.01
N SER A 744 -22.13 18.95 14.71
CA SER A 744 -21.42 18.85 13.44
C SER A 744 -22.16 17.89 12.50
N LYS A 745 -22.36 18.28 11.24
CA LYS A 745 -22.87 17.37 10.18
C LYS A 745 -21.70 16.82 9.37
N LEU A 746 -21.93 15.72 8.65
CA LEU A 746 -20.98 15.22 7.66
C LEU A 746 -20.70 16.33 6.63
N GLY A 747 -19.44 16.71 6.47
CA GLY A 747 -19.01 17.83 5.63
C GLY A 747 -18.87 19.18 6.32
N SER A 748 -19.16 19.30 7.64
CA SER A 748 -18.91 20.54 8.40
C SER A 748 -17.42 20.95 8.29
N PRO A 749 -17.10 22.17 7.83
CA PRO A 749 -15.73 22.67 7.79
C PRO A 749 -15.23 23.10 9.17
N TYR A 750 -13.93 22.88 9.40
CA TYR A 750 -13.16 23.35 10.55
C TYR A 750 -12.11 24.32 10.02
N GLN A 751 -12.13 25.54 10.56
CA GLN A 751 -11.57 26.70 9.90
C GLN A 751 -10.58 27.43 10.80
N LEU A 752 -9.60 28.10 10.19
CA LEU A 752 -8.65 28.98 10.87
C LEU A 752 -8.78 30.41 10.40
N THR A 753 -8.86 31.32 11.35
CA THR A 753 -8.78 32.76 11.09
C THR A 753 -7.33 33.20 11.17
N VAL A 754 -6.76 33.65 10.06
CA VAL A 754 -5.34 34.04 9.97
C VAL A 754 -5.24 35.44 9.34
N PRO A 755 -4.41 36.36 9.88
CA PRO A 755 -4.15 37.64 9.23
C PRO A 755 -3.43 37.46 7.89
N TYR A 756 -3.93 38.11 6.84
CA TYR A 756 -3.33 38.13 5.51
C TYR A 756 -3.68 39.45 4.82
N ALA A 757 -2.68 40.22 4.38
CA ALA A 757 -2.85 41.54 3.77
C ALA A 757 -3.78 42.48 4.58
N GLU A 758 -3.41 42.71 5.85
CA GLU A 758 -4.10 43.58 6.83
C GLU A 758 -5.52 43.15 7.26
N ARG A 759 -6.07 42.03 6.75
CA ARG A 759 -7.41 41.54 7.12
C ARG A 759 -7.38 40.07 7.58
N PRO A 760 -8.29 39.64 8.47
CA PRO A 760 -8.44 38.23 8.80
C PRO A 760 -9.07 37.47 7.61
N ARG A 761 -8.54 36.29 7.30
CA ARG A 761 -9.10 35.35 6.32
C ARG A 761 -9.38 33.99 6.95
N TYR A 762 -10.42 33.32 6.45
CA TYR A 762 -10.79 31.96 6.83
C TYR A 762 -10.14 30.94 5.90
N PHE A 763 -9.36 30.02 6.48
CA PHE A 763 -8.73 28.89 5.80
C PHE A 763 -9.37 27.57 6.21
N LEU A 764 -9.57 26.67 5.25
CA LEU A 764 -10.09 25.32 5.51
C LEU A 764 -8.98 24.44 6.08
N TYR A 765 -9.01 24.21 7.39
CA TYR A 765 -8.01 23.39 8.09
C TYR A 765 -8.40 21.91 8.13
N GLY A 766 -9.70 21.61 8.10
CA GLY A 766 -10.22 20.26 8.09
C GLY A 766 -11.72 20.19 7.87
N MET A 767 -12.25 18.97 7.84
CA MET A 767 -13.68 18.71 7.61
C MET A 767 -14.13 17.44 8.34
N HIS A 768 -15.38 17.41 8.79
CA HIS A 768 -15.99 16.19 9.35
C HIS A 768 -16.25 15.18 8.21
N VAL A 769 -15.60 14.02 8.26
CA VAL A 769 -15.64 12.99 7.20
C VAL A 769 -16.21 11.64 7.66
N ASP A 770 -16.55 11.49 8.94
CA ASP A 770 -17.05 10.25 9.50
C ASP A 770 -18.55 10.07 9.19
N GLY A 771 -18.85 8.99 8.48
CA GLY A 771 -20.21 8.61 8.09
C GLY A 771 -21.07 7.98 9.19
N SER A 772 -20.55 7.82 10.40
CA SER A 772 -21.29 7.26 11.52
C SER A 772 -22.33 8.25 12.06
N TYR A 773 -23.60 7.91 11.79
CA TYR A 773 -24.81 8.65 12.21
C TYR A 773 -24.84 9.10 13.69
N ILE A 774 -24.07 8.41 14.52
CA ILE A 774 -24.02 8.60 15.97
C ILE A 774 -23.12 9.77 16.40
N LEU A 775 -22.08 10.13 15.62
CA LEU A 775 -21.30 11.35 15.85
C LEU A 775 -22.09 12.61 15.50
N SER A 776 -22.86 12.57 14.40
CA SER A 776 -23.68 13.68 13.92
C SER A 776 -24.87 14.06 14.82
N ARG A 777 -25.00 13.46 16.01
CA ARG A 777 -26.07 13.74 16.99
C ARG A 777 -25.56 14.09 18.39
N LEU A 778 -24.24 14.30 18.55
CA LEU A 778 -23.65 14.62 19.84
C LEU A 778 -23.85 16.09 20.22
N HIS A 779 -24.93 16.34 20.96
CA HIS A 779 -25.18 17.58 21.68
C HIS A 779 -24.02 17.90 22.64
N HIS A 780 -23.30 19.00 22.41
CA HIS A 780 -22.07 19.38 23.14
C HIS A 780 -20.93 18.34 23.05
N GLY A 781 -20.86 17.63 21.93
CA GLY A 781 -19.91 16.54 21.72
C GLY A 781 -18.43 16.98 21.65
N PRO A 782 -17.51 16.02 21.81
CA PRO A 782 -16.19 16.11 21.18
C PRO A 782 -16.36 15.99 19.66
N TYR A 783 -15.80 16.94 18.93
CA TYR A 783 -15.98 17.08 17.49
C TYR A 783 -14.79 16.49 16.74
N ILE A 784 -15.05 15.44 15.95
CA ILE A 784 -14.02 14.68 15.23
C ILE A 784 -13.97 15.13 13.77
N PHE A 785 -12.76 15.38 13.26
CA PHE A 785 -12.56 15.82 11.89
C PHE A 785 -11.21 15.36 11.32
N HIS A 786 -11.09 15.38 10.00
CA HIS A 786 -9.81 15.15 9.33
C HIS A 786 -9.17 16.47 8.94
N LYS A 787 -7.84 16.55 9.11
CA LYS A 787 -7.04 17.67 8.62
C LYS A 787 -6.94 17.61 7.10
N ILE A 788 -6.83 18.75 6.44
CA ILE A 788 -6.31 18.82 5.05
C ILE A 788 -4.78 18.81 5.10
N GLU A 789 -4.18 17.83 4.44
CA GLU A 789 -2.72 17.68 4.32
C GLU A 789 -2.17 18.18 2.98
N LYS A 790 -0.85 18.32 2.86
CA LYS A 790 -0.20 18.73 1.60
C LYS A 790 -0.51 17.75 0.45
N ALA A 791 -0.72 16.46 0.76
CA ALA A 791 -1.11 15.45 -0.24
C ALA A 791 -2.51 15.71 -0.82
N ASP A 792 -3.47 16.09 0.02
CA ASP A 792 -4.82 16.46 -0.44
C ASP A 792 -4.78 17.71 -1.32
N LEU A 793 -3.98 18.71 -0.94
CA LEU A 793 -3.82 19.95 -1.71
C LEU A 793 -3.16 19.70 -3.07
N ALA A 794 -2.10 18.87 -3.12
CA ALA A 794 -1.48 18.46 -4.37
C ALA A 794 -2.49 17.77 -5.30
N TRP A 795 -3.27 16.82 -4.76
CA TRP A 795 -4.33 16.15 -5.51
C TRP A 795 -5.43 17.10 -6.01
N ILE A 796 -5.87 18.06 -5.19
CA ILE A 796 -6.86 19.08 -5.61
C ILE A 796 -6.31 19.85 -6.82
N VAL A 797 -5.07 20.34 -6.75
CA VAL A 797 -4.44 21.09 -7.86
C VAL A 797 -4.25 20.19 -9.10
N ASP A 798 -3.85 18.93 -8.93
CA ASP A 798 -3.73 17.98 -10.04
C ASP A 798 -5.07 17.65 -10.70
N SER A 799 -6.19 17.75 -9.95
CA SER A 799 -7.53 17.39 -10.43
C SER A 799 -8.30 18.54 -11.10
N VAL A 800 -8.16 19.78 -10.62
CA VAL A 800 -8.87 20.94 -11.21
C VAL A 800 -8.42 21.29 -12.62
N ARG A 801 -9.28 21.96 -13.40
CA ARG A 801 -9.01 22.43 -14.78
C ARG A 801 -9.46 23.87 -14.97
N GLU A 802 -8.89 24.56 -15.97
CA GLU A 802 -9.42 25.84 -16.45
C GLU A 802 -10.67 25.56 -17.29
N ASN A 803 -11.85 25.86 -16.76
CA ASN A 803 -13.13 25.58 -17.42
C ASN A 803 -13.57 26.78 -18.29
N GLU A 804 -13.31 26.70 -19.60
CA GLU A 804 -14.08 27.47 -20.59
C GLU A 804 -15.49 26.84 -20.70
N GLN A 805 -16.54 27.68 -20.76
CA GLN A 805 -17.97 27.30 -20.70
C GLN A 805 -18.39 26.15 -21.63
N GLN A 806 -18.19 24.90 -21.20
CA GLN A 806 -18.73 23.70 -21.83
C GLN A 806 -19.38 22.83 -20.75
N SER A 807 -20.69 22.98 -20.57
CA SER A 807 -21.46 22.09 -19.70
C SER A 807 -21.38 20.66 -20.25
N SER A 808 -20.72 19.78 -19.50
CA SER A 808 -20.32 18.43 -19.90
C SER A 808 -21.48 17.42 -19.98
N PHE A 809 -22.71 17.90 -20.22
CA PHE A 809 -23.88 17.04 -20.37
C PHE A 809 -24.01 16.47 -21.79
N PRO A 810 -24.17 15.15 -21.96
CA PRO A 810 -24.51 14.57 -23.24
C PRO A 810 -25.93 14.96 -23.65
N SER A 811 -26.04 16.11 -24.33
CA SER A 811 -27.30 16.68 -24.85
C SER A 811 -27.74 16.11 -26.20
N LYS A 812 -26.99 15.13 -26.74
CA LYS A 812 -27.23 14.50 -28.05
C LYS A 812 -27.14 12.99 -27.94
N ILE A 813 -28.15 12.31 -28.46
CA ILE A 813 -28.16 10.85 -28.67
C ILE A 813 -26.94 10.48 -29.52
N ARG A 814 -26.04 9.64 -29.01
CA ARG A 814 -24.93 9.13 -29.82
C ARG A 814 -25.45 8.08 -30.81
N THR A 815 -25.27 8.36 -32.09
CA THR A 815 -25.59 7.44 -33.21
C THR A 815 -24.33 6.74 -33.76
N GLU A 816 -23.27 6.69 -32.96
CA GLU A 816 -21.99 6.08 -33.31
C GLU A 816 -22.12 4.55 -33.43
N ARG A 817 -21.40 3.98 -34.40
CA ARG A 817 -21.35 2.53 -34.63
C ARG A 817 -20.10 1.93 -33.98
N VAL A 818 -20.31 0.99 -33.07
CA VAL A 818 -19.24 0.23 -32.41
C VAL A 818 -18.80 -0.88 -33.36
N ASN A 819 -17.62 -0.71 -33.97
CA ASN A 819 -17.05 -1.67 -34.91
C ASN A 819 -16.10 -2.64 -34.17
N LEU A 820 -16.48 -3.90 -34.09
CA LEU A 820 -15.73 -4.98 -33.45
C LEU A 820 -15.16 -5.96 -34.49
N ARG A 821 -13.95 -6.46 -34.23
CA ARG A 821 -13.27 -7.43 -35.10
C ARG A 821 -13.98 -8.79 -35.08
N SER A 822 -13.96 -9.48 -36.23
CA SER A 822 -14.44 -10.87 -36.36
C SER A 822 -13.79 -11.81 -35.34
N MET A 823 -14.55 -12.80 -34.86
CA MET A 823 -14.05 -13.81 -33.91
C MET A 823 -13.09 -14.78 -34.59
N GLN A 824 -11.97 -15.12 -33.95
CA GLN A 824 -10.99 -16.06 -34.50
C GLN A 824 -11.46 -17.53 -34.49
N HIS A 825 -12.57 -17.82 -33.81
CA HIS A 825 -13.05 -19.19 -33.54
C HIS A 825 -14.54 -19.40 -33.87
N VAL A 826 -14.98 -18.97 -35.06
CA VAL A 826 -16.37 -19.13 -35.54
C VAL A 826 -16.88 -20.59 -35.48
N SER A 827 -15.99 -21.58 -35.59
CA SER A 827 -16.31 -23.02 -35.46
C SER A 827 -16.85 -23.44 -34.09
N ARG A 828 -16.77 -22.58 -33.06
CA ARG A 828 -17.33 -22.83 -31.71
C ARG A 828 -18.76 -22.30 -31.54
N SER A 829 -19.36 -21.71 -32.57
CA SER A 829 -20.75 -21.23 -32.56
C SER A 829 -21.81 -22.31 -32.31
N ALA A 830 -21.50 -23.59 -32.60
CA ALA A 830 -22.41 -24.72 -32.40
C ALA A 830 -22.87 -24.94 -30.95
N PHE A 831 -22.19 -24.37 -29.95
CA PHE A 831 -22.60 -24.44 -28.54
C PHE A 831 -23.73 -23.47 -28.18
N PHE A 832 -24.12 -22.56 -29.07
CA PHE A 832 -25.14 -21.53 -28.82
C PHE A 832 -26.28 -21.63 -29.82
N ASN A 833 -27.50 -21.85 -29.33
CA ASN A 833 -28.68 -21.92 -30.17
C ASN A 833 -29.25 -20.52 -30.45
N PHE A 834 -28.90 -19.95 -31.62
CA PHE A 834 -29.39 -18.65 -32.08
C PHE A 834 -30.89 -18.62 -32.43
N GLU A 835 -31.53 -19.78 -32.59
CA GLU A 835 -32.98 -19.84 -32.79
C GLU A 835 -33.72 -19.49 -31.49
N THR A 836 -33.17 -19.85 -30.31
CA THR A 836 -33.84 -19.77 -29.00
C THR A 836 -33.27 -18.74 -28.02
N CYS A 837 -32.00 -18.33 -28.15
CA CYS A 837 -31.42 -17.30 -27.28
C CYS A 837 -31.98 -15.90 -27.56
N GLY A 838 -31.85 -14.98 -26.60
CA GLY A 838 -32.09 -13.54 -26.78
C GLY A 838 -33.53 -13.18 -27.17
N ILE A 839 -34.51 -14.01 -26.79
CA ILE A 839 -35.94 -13.77 -27.02
C ILE A 839 -36.56 -13.24 -25.73
N SER A 840 -37.02 -11.99 -25.77
CA SER A 840 -37.84 -11.33 -24.74
C SER A 840 -39.33 -11.33 -25.11
N SER A 841 -40.19 -11.01 -24.15
CA SER A 841 -41.64 -10.82 -24.34
C SER A 841 -42.18 -9.78 -23.35
N ASN A 842 -43.41 -9.29 -23.56
CA ASN A 842 -44.02 -8.33 -22.62
C ASN A 842 -44.29 -8.93 -21.22
N SER A 843 -44.44 -10.25 -21.11
CA SER A 843 -44.55 -10.96 -19.82
C SER A 843 -43.17 -11.16 -19.20
N TYR A 844 -42.23 -11.68 -19.99
CA TYR A 844 -40.85 -11.96 -19.57
C TYR A 844 -39.89 -11.07 -20.36
N PRO A 845 -39.61 -9.83 -19.91
CA PRO A 845 -38.74 -8.92 -20.64
C PRO A 845 -37.27 -9.34 -20.59
N MET A 846 -36.80 -9.99 -19.51
CA MET A 846 -35.41 -10.44 -19.36
C MET A 846 -35.30 -11.88 -18.79
N PRO A 847 -35.72 -12.91 -19.54
CA PRO A 847 -35.73 -14.31 -19.08
C PRO A 847 -34.34 -14.94 -18.85
N TRP A 848 -33.24 -14.22 -19.10
CA TRP A 848 -31.87 -14.64 -18.78
C TRP A 848 -31.41 -14.23 -17.38
N ILE A 849 -32.14 -13.36 -16.70
CA ILE A 849 -31.74 -12.83 -15.40
C ILE A 849 -32.10 -13.82 -14.29
N GLY A 850 -31.18 -13.97 -13.33
CA GLY A 850 -31.44 -14.69 -12.09
C GLY A 850 -30.63 -14.14 -10.92
N ASP A 851 -30.80 -14.78 -9.78
CA ASP A 851 -30.16 -14.43 -8.52
C ASP A 851 -29.16 -15.51 -8.08
N LEU A 852 -27.99 -15.09 -7.62
CA LEU A 852 -27.04 -15.95 -6.92
C LEU A 852 -27.21 -15.82 -5.41
N ILE A 853 -27.51 -16.94 -4.73
CA ILE A 853 -27.94 -16.93 -3.32
C ILE A 853 -27.06 -17.85 -2.47
N VAL A 854 -26.68 -17.37 -1.27
CA VAL A 854 -26.11 -18.18 -0.18
C VAL A 854 -27.09 -18.21 1.00
N GLY A 855 -27.69 -19.37 1.25
CA GLY A 855 -28.70 -19.54 2.29
C GLY A 855 -29.98 -18.73 1.99
N LYS A 856 -30.10 -17.54 2.58
CA LYS A 856 -31.16 -16.55 2.32
C LYS A 856 -30.64 -15.20 1.81
N LYS A 857 -29.32 -15.04 1.64
CA LYS A 857 -28.70 -13.76 1.23
C LYS A 857 -28.49 -13.76 -0.29
N LEU A 858 -29.04 -12.75 -0.96
CA LEU A 858 -28.67 -12.39 -2.33
C LEU A 858 -27.22 -11.91 -2.38
N ILE A 859 -26.43 -12.44 -3.30
CA ILE A 859 -25.00 -12.14 -3.46
C ILE A 859 -24.77 -11.21 -4.65
N SER A 860 -25.33 -11.55 -5.82
CA SER A 860 -25.28 -10.74 -7.05
C SER A 860 -26.31 -11.26 -8.05
N THR A 861 -26.68 -10.44 -9.02
CA THR A 861 -27.41 -10.85 -10.21
C THR A 861 -26.52 -11.70 -11.12
N ILE A 862 -27.12 -12.68 -11.79
CA ILE A 862 -26.47 -13.60 -12.73
C ILE A 862 -27.20 -13.62 -14.07
N ILE A 863 -26.46 -13.88 -15.14
CA ILE A 863 -26.94 -13.82 -16.51
C ILE A 863 -26.75 -15.17 -17.19
N LEU A 864 -27.85 -15.81 -17.57
CA LEU A 864 -27.87 -17.09 -18.29
C LEU A 864 -27.40 -16.90 -19.74
N ILE A 865 -26.30 -17.58 -20.10
CA ILE A 865 -25.73 -17.53 -21.47
C ILE A 865 -25.84 -18.88 -22.21
N SER A 866 -26.07 -19.98 -21.47
CA SER A 866 -26.49 -21.28 -22.01
C SER A 866 -27.35 -22.00 -20.97
N ASP A 867 -27.91 -23.16 -21.33
CA ASP A 867 -28.55 -24.12 -20.42
C ASP A 867 -27.70 -24.56 -19.20
N ARG A 868 -26.37 -24.40 -19.23
CA ARG A 868 -25.43 -24.86 -18.18
C ARG A 868 -24.54 -23.76 -17.60
N TYR A 869 -24.54 -22.56 -18.16
CA TYR A 869 -23.58 -21.51 -17.81
C TYR A 869 -24.24 -20.15 -17.56
N VAL A 870 -23.81 -19.51 -16.46
CA VAL A 870 -24.17 -18.13 -16.10
C VAL A 870 -22.90 -17.28 -15.90
N VAL A 871 -22.99 -15.99 -16.18
CA VAL A 871 -21.91 -15.00 -15.86
C VAL A 871 -22.33 -14.07 -14.73
N SER A 872 -21.35 -13.55 -13.98
CA SER A 872 -21.53 -12.67 -12.81
C SER A 872 -20.26 -11.83 -12.58
N PRO A 873 -20.32 -10.70 -11.85
CA PRO A 873 -19.14 -10.04 -11.32
C PRO A 873 -18.32 -10.97 -10.41
N ALA A 874 -16.99 -11.01 -10.59
CA ALA A 874 -16.07 -11.76 -9.74
C ALA A 874 -16.04 -11.24 -8.29
N THR A 875 -16.14 -9.93 -8.07
CA THR A 875 -16.12 -9.23 -6.77
C THR A 875 -17.09 -9.79 -5.75
N HIS A 876 -18.27 -10.21 -6.19
CA HIS A 876 -19.30 -10.75 -5.31
C HIS A 876 -19.15 -12.26 -5.06
N VAL A 877 -18.37 -12.97 -5.86
CA VAL A 877 -18.33 -14.45 -5.86
C VAL A 877 -16.97 -15.06 -5.49
N TYR A 878 -15.86 -14.35 -5.66
CA TYR A 878 -14.50 -14.90 -5.55
C TYR A 878 -14.15 -15.51 -4.18
N SER A 879 -14.83 -15.09 -3.11
CA SER A 879 -14.59 -15.56 -1.73
C SER A 879 -15.48 -16.74 -1.31
N TYR A 880 -16.41 -17.17 -2.18
CA TYR A 880 -17.38 -18.21 -1.88
C TYR A 880 -16.99 -19.57 -2.46
N VAL A 881 -17.30 -20.63 -1.70
CA VAL A 881 -17.12 -22.03 -2.14
C VAL A 881 -18.33 -22.44 -3.00
N PRO A 882 -18.13 -22.99 -4.22
CA PRO A 882 -19.22 -23.30 -5.17
C PRO A 882 -20.41 -24.02 -4.55
N ASN A 883 -20.16 -25.09 -3.78
CA ASN A 883 -21.19 -25.95 -3.18
C ASN A 883 -22.11 -25.26 -2.14
N LYS A 884 -21.89 -23.97 -1.82
CA LYS A 884 -22.77 -23.15 -0.97
C LYS A 884 -23.66 -22.20 -1.78
N LEU A 885 -23.38 -22.02 -3.07
CA LEU A 885 -24.06 -21.09 -3.97
C LEU A 885 -25.18 -21.81 -4.74
N HIS A 886 -26.29 -21.09 -4.96
CA HIS A 886 -27.40 -21.54 -5.80
C HIS A 886 -27.80 -20.43 -6.76
N ALA A 887 -27.94 -20.76 -8.04
CA ALA A 887 -28.60 -19.93 -9.04
C ALA A 887 -30.12 -20.09 -8.90
N THR A 888 -30.86 -18.98 -9.05
CA THR A 888 -32.33 -18.93 -9.00
C THR A 888 -32.84 -18.18 -10.23
N LEU A 889 -33.47 -18.89 -11.16
CA LEU A 889 -33.87 -18.40 -12.49
C LEU A 889 -35.39 -18.44 -12.67
N GLY A 890 -35.94 -17.47 -13.42
CA GLY A 890 -37.34 -17.47 -13.83
C GLY A 890 -38.34 -16.81 -12.88
N HIS A 891 -37.89 -15.97 -11.96
CA HIS A 891 -38.76 -15.15 -11.10
C HIS A 891 -38.97 -13.76 -11.71
N GLU A 892 -40.20 -13.23 -11.71
CA GLU A 892 -40.48 -11.85 -12.19
C GLU A 892 -40.25 -10.76 -11.13
N THR A 893 -40.25 -11.12 -9.84
CA THR A 893 -40.11 -10.19 -8.71
C THR A 893 -39.19 -10.77 -7.63
N ARG A 894 -38.65 -9.91 -6.75
CA ARG A 894 -37.76 -10.28 -5.62
C ARG A 894 -38.42 -11.19 -4.56
N HIS A 895 -39.65 -11.65 -4.76
CA HIS A 895 -40.36 -12.54 -3.84
C HIS A 895 -40.23 -14.01 -4.25
N ILE A 896 -39.60 -14.80 -3.38
CA ILE A 896 -39.11 -16.18 -3.60
C ILE A 896 -40.22 -17.24 -3.80
N ASN A 897 -41.50 -16.85 -3.87
CA ASN A 897 -42.66 -17.75 -3.81
C ASN A 897 -43.40 -17.96 -5.14
N ASP A 898 -42.70 -17.87 -6.29
CA ASP A 898 -43.25 -18.28 -7.59
C ASP A 898 -42.99 -19.79 -7.83
N SER A 899 -44.03 -20.50 -8.24
CA SER A 899 -44.01 -21.95 -8.48
C SER A 899 -43.19 -22.40 -9.69
N ASN A 900 -42.82 -21.48 -10.60
CA ASN A 900 -42.11 -21.79 -11.85
C ASN A 900 -40.61 -21.45 -11.80
N VAL A 901 -40.03 -21.30 -10.60
CA VAL A 901 -38.64 -20.91 -10.39
C VAL A 901 -37.70 -22.11 -10.39
N GLN A 902 -36.66 -22.04 -11.22
CA GLN A 902 -35.61 -23.05 -11.28
C GLN A 902 -34.47 -22.68 -10.32
N LYS A 903 -34.23 -23.53 -9.30
CA LYS A 903 -33.13 -23.35 -8.34
C LYS A 903 -32.07 -24.45 -8.52
N ILE A 904 -30.86 -24.06 -8.94
CA ILE A 904 -29.80 -25.01 -9.32
C ILE A 904 -28.51 -24.70 -8.54
N PRO A 905 -27.86 -25.70 -7.90
CA PRO A 905 -26.55 -25.52 -7.27
C PRO A 905 -25.45 -25.17 -8.28
N ILE A 906 -24.45 -24.41 -7.83
CA ILE A 906 -23.23 -24.16 -8.61
C ILE A 906 -22.27 -25.35 -8.47
N GLU A 907 -21.88 -25.94 -9.60
CA GLU A 907 -20.93 -27.06 -9.71
C GLU A 907 -19.48 -26.58 -9.69
N GLU A 908 -19.19 -25.53 -10.47
CA GLU A 908 -17.86 -24.95 -10.62
C GLU A 908 -17.99 -23.42 -10.72
N LEU A 909 -17.10 -22.69 -10.05
CA LEU A 909 -17.00 -21.24 -10.16
C LEU A 909 -15.62 -20.88 -10.72
N ILE A 910 -15.59 -20.20 -11.86
CA ILE A 910 -14.40 -19.91 -12.64
C ILE A 910 -14.24 -18.39 -12.73
N VAL A 911 -13.46 -17.84 -11.80
CA VAL A 911 -13.07 -16.42 -11.81
C VAL A 911 -12.03 -16.19 -12.89
N HIS A 912 -12.08 -15.07 -13.60
CA HIS A 912 -11.08 -14.72 -14.62
C HIS A 912 -9.66 -14.72 -14.04
N PRO A 913 -8.66 -15.36 -14.68
CA PRO A 913 -7.34 -15.60 -14.07
C PRO A 913 -6.50 -14.33 -13.84
N ARG A 914 -6.90 -13.20 -14.43
CA ARG A 914 -6.32 -11.86 -14.17
C ARG A 914 -7.20 -10.97 -13.29
N TYR A 915 -8.23 -11.52 -12.63
CA TYR A 915 -9.07 -10.75 -11.71
C TYR A 915 -8.23 -10.21 -10.55
N ASN A 916 -8.32 -8.90 -10.31
CA ASN A 916 -7.61 -8.23 -9.22
C ASN A 916 -8.60 -7.50 -8.30
N LYS A 917 -8.72 -8.02 -7.08
CA LYS A 917 -9.62 -7.52 -6.02
C LYS A 917 -9.32 -6.10 -5.52
N LEU A 918 -8.15 -5.52 -5.80
CA LEU A 918 -7.78 -4.19 -5.33
C LEU A 918 -8.26 -3.08 -6.28
N ASN A 919 -8.33 -3.38 -7.58
CA ASN A 919 -8.63 -2.42 -8.64
C ASN A 919 -9.76 -2.89 -9.57
N LEU A 920 -10.54 -3.90 -9.18
CA LEU A 920 -11.65 -4.49 -9.94
C LEU A 920 -11.31 -4.84 -11.40
N ALA A 921 -10.03 -5.01 -11.74
CA ALA A 921 -9.63 -5.29 -13.11
C ALA A 921 -10.01 -6.73 -13.46
N ASN A 922 -10.65 -6.92 -14.61
CA ASN A 922 -11.21 -8.20 -15.04
C ASN A 922 -12.26 -8.79 -14.08
N ASP A 923 -13.19 -7.95 -13.59
CA ASP A 923 -14.27 -8.33 -12.68
C ASP A 923 -15.37 -9.20 -13.32
N ILE A 924 -15.00 -10.39 -13.80
CA ILE A 924 -15.89 -11.37 -14.43
C ILE A 924 -15.62 -12.78 -13.93
N ALA A 925 -16.70 -13.51 -13.64
CA ALA A 925 -16.70 -14.91 -13.31
C ALA A 925 -17.76 -15.67 -14.12
N LEU A 926 -17.42 -16.90 -14.49
CA LEU A 926 -18.31 -17.85 -15.13
C LEU A 926 -18.66 -18.93 -14.11
N ALA A 927 -19.95 -19.23 -13.91
CA ALA A 927 -20.39 -20.30 -13.03
C ALA A 927 -21.08 -21.40 -13.85
N ARG A 928 -20.67 -22.65 -13.59
CA ARG A 928 -21.25 -23.85 -14.18
C ARG A 928 -22.37 -24.37 -13.28
N LEU A 929 -23.53 -24.60 -13.86
CA LEU A 929 -24.70 -25.15 -13.19
C LEU A 929 -24.59 -26.68 -13.11
N ALA A 930 -24.93 -27.26 -11.95
CA ALA A 930 -24.84 -28.69 -11.72
C ALA A 930 -25.78 -29.52 -12.60
N THR A 931 -26.94 -28.97 -12.93
CA THR A 931 -27.91 -29.54 -13.89
C THR A 931 -28.20 -28.54 -15.00
N ALA A 932 -28.62 -29.04 -16.16
CA ALA A 932 -29.13 -28.17 -17.22
C ALA A 932 -30.43 -27.49 -16.77
N VAL A 933 -30.57 -26.22 -17.11
CA VAL A 933 -31.78 -25.41 -16.97
C VAL A 933 -32.76 -25.80 -18.07
N ASP A 934 -34.04 -25.94 -17.74
CA ASP A 934 -35.09 -26.04 -18.76
C ASP A 934 -35.28 -24.68 -19.44
N THR A 935 -34.69 -24.51 -20.62
CA THR A 935 -34.81 -23.31 -21.44
C THR A 935 -36.01 -23.33 -22.40
N SER A 936 -36.89 -24.35 -22.31
CA SER A 936 -38.14 -24.37 -23.08
C SER A 936 -39.17 -23.38 -22.52
N LEU A 937 -39.09 -23.13 -21.21
CA LEU A 937 -39.98 -22.22 -20.50
C LEU A 937 -39.83 -20.76 -21.02
N PRO A 938 -40.93 -19.99 -21.09
CA PRO A 938 -40.88 -18.61 -21.59
C PRO A 938 -40.21 -17.64 -20.61
N ASN A 939 -40.18 -17.96 -19.31
CA ASN A 939 -39.57 -17.17 -18.24
C ASN A 939 -38.08 -17.47 -18.02
N VAL A 940 -37.51 -18.50 -18.67
CA VAL A 940 -36.10 -18.88 -18.51
C VAL A 940 -35.46 -19.17 -19.87
N ARG A 941 -34.67 -18.23 -20.39
CA ARG A 941 -34.02 -18.32 -21.71
C ARG A 941 -32.66 -17.61 -21.69
N PRO A 942 -31.61 -18.18 -22.29
CA PRO A 942 -30.30 -17.54 -22.32
C PRO A 942 -30.30 -16.28 -23.20
N ILE A 943 -29.51 -15.27 -22.84
CA ILE A 943 -29.19 -14.15 -23.72
C ILE A 943 -28.22 -14.62 -24.82
N CYS A 944 -28.30 -14.05 -26.02
CA CYS A 944 -27.35 -14.42 -27.07
C CYS A 944 -25.97 -13.78 -26.82
N LEU A 945 -24.90 -14.49 -27.18
CA LEU A 945 -23.54 -13.92 -27.26
C LEU A 945 -23.26 -13.42 -28.70
N PRO A 946 -22.65 -12.23 -28.88
CA PRO A 946 -22.42 -11.63 -30.20
C PRO A 946 -21.15 -12.20 -30.90
N ILE A 947 -21.15 -13.51 -31.13
CA ILE A 947 -19.98 -14.29 -31.61
C ILE A 947 -19.96 -14.54 -33.14
N ILE A 948 -20.97 -14.08 -33.89
CA ILE A 948 -21.01 -14.14 -35.36
C ILE A 948 -20.94 -12.72 -35.94
N ASP A 949 -20.21 -12.56 -37.05
CA ASP A 949 -19.82 -11.24 -37.58
C ASP A 949 -21.00 -10.29 -37.87
N ALA A 950 -22.14 -10.83 -38.33
CA ALA A 950 -23.32 -10.06 -38.71
C ALA A 950 -23.98 -9.25 -37.57
N ILE A 951 -23.73 -9.63 -36.31
CA ILE A 951 -24.26 -8.99 -35.09
C ILE A 951 -23.15 -8.54 -34.13
N ARG A 952 -21.88 -8.77 -34.51
CA ARG A 952 -20.72 -8.48 -33.65
C ARG A 952 -20.62 -6.98 -33.40
N SER A 953 -20.60 -6.20 -34.48
CA SER A 953 -20.66 -4.73 -34.46
C SER A 953 -22.10 -4.23 -34.37
N TYR A 954 -22.36 -3.18 -33.60
CA TYR A 954 -23.69 -2.65 -33.33
C TYR A 954 -23.70 -1.11 -33.25
N ASP A 955 -24.86 -0.49 -33.47
CA ASP A 955 -25.03 0.96 -33.33
C ASP A 955 -25.42 1.29 -31.87
N LEU A 956 -24.88 2.36 -31.26
CA LEU A 956 -25.18 2.70 -29.86
C LEU A 956 -26.68 2.93 -29.60
N SER A 957 -27.42 3.40 -30.60
CA SER A 957 -28.90 3.52 -30.57
C SER A 957 -29.63 2.19 -30.33
N SER A 958 -28.99 1.05 -30.55
CA SER A 958 -29.52 -0.29 -30.28
C SER A 958 -29.23 -0.80 -28.87
N LEU A 959 -28.51 -0.04 -28.04
CA LEU A 959 -28.09 -0.41 -26.69
C LEU A 959 -29.19 -0.13 -25.67
N PHE A 960 -29.48 -1.10 -24.82
CA PHE A 960 -30.42 -1.05 -23.71
C PHE A 960 -29.73 -1.46 -22.42
N MET A 961 -30.16 -0.87 -21.32
CA MET A 961 -29.80 -1.26 -19.96
C MET A 961 -31.06 -1.73 -19.24
N ASP A 962 -30.92 -2.66 -18.29
CA ASP A 962 -31.92 -2.85 -17.25
C ASP A 962 -31.61 -2.04 -15.98
N PHE A 963 -32.61 -2.00 -15.11
CA PHE A 963 -32.59 -1.36 -13.80
C PHE A 963 -33.77 -1.88 -12.98
N TYR A 964 -33.71 -1.71 -11.67
CA TYR A 964 -34.85 -1.87 -10.78
C TYR A 964 -35.70 -0.59 -10.76
N ASP A 965 -37.02 -0.72 -10.97
CA ASP A 965 -37.97 0.38 -10.79
C ASP A 965 -38.61 0.23 -9.39
N PRO A 966 -38.23 1.08 -8.40
CA PRO A 966 -38.73 0.98 -7.04
C PRO A 966 -40.18 1.45 -6.87
N LEU A 967 -40.78 2.14 -7.85
CA LEU A 967 -42.20 2.49 -7.83
C LEU A 967 -43.06 1.31 -8.30
N LEU A 968 -42.55 0.53 -9.26
CA LEU A 968 -43.25 -0.63 -9.82
C LEU A 968 -42.85 -1.97 -9.17
N TYR A 969 -41.87 -1.98 -8.27
CA TYR A 969 -41.32 -3.16 -7.58
C TYR A 969 -40.88 -4.29 -8.53
N LYS A 970 -40.37 -3.94 -9.72
CA LYS A 970 -39.96 -4.88 -10.76
C LYS A 970 -38.79 -4.35 -11.57
N LYS A 971 -38.05 -5.25 -12.23
CA LYS A 971 -37.06 -4.84 -13.23
C LYS A 971 -37.74 -4.22 -14.46
N GLN A 972 -37.08 -3.24 -15.05
CA GLN A 972 -37.45 -2.53 -16.28
C GLN A 972 -36.22 -2.38 -17.17
N SER A 973 -36.44 -1.98 -18.43
CA SER A 973 -35.36 -1.69 -19.39
C SER A 973 -35.61 -0.36 -20.09
N ASP A 974 -34.55 0.38 -20.42
CA ASP A 974 -34.61 1.62 -21.20
C ASP A 974 -33.44 1.66 -22.20
N ASN A 975 -33.54 2.51 -23.21
CA ASN A 975 -32.47 2.74 -24.16
C ASN A 975 -31.33 3.51 -23.48
N ALA A 976 -30.09 3.03 -23.66
CA ALA A 976 -28.90 3.56 -23.02
C ALA A 976 -28.11 4.55 -23.90
N ALA A 977 -28.50 4.76 -25.17
CA ALA A 977 -27.70 5.49 -26.17
C ALA A 977 -27.49 6.98 -25.84
N ASP A 978 -28.43 7.59 -25.13
CA ASP A 978 -28.37 8.99 -24.68
C ASP A 978 -27.82 9.14 -23.25
N ARG A 979 -27.47 8.01 -22.62
CA ARG A 979 -26.86 7.92 -21.29
C ARG A 979 -25.43 7.39 -21.34
N TYR A 980 -24.97 6.90 -22.50
CA TYR A 980 -23.66 6.31 -22.71
C TYR A 980 -22.55 7.37 -22.67
N ILE A 981 -21.51 7.11 -21.87
CA ILE A 981 -20.30 7.94 -21.76
C ILE A 981 -19.11 7.15 -22.30
N ASP A 982 -18.24 7.79 -23.07
CA ASP A 982 -16.98 7.16 -23.53
C ASP A 982 -16.00 6.94 -22.37
N GLN A 983 -15.06 6.02 -22.58
CA GLN A 983 -14.16 5.56 -21.52
C GLN A 983 -13.25 6.67 -20.96
N VAL A 984 -12.84 7.64 -21.79
CA VAL A 984 -11.93 8.71 -21.38
C VAL A 984 -12.65 9.70 -20.48
N GLU A 985 -13.84 10.13 -20.90
CA GLU A 985 -14.70 11.00 -20.10
C GLU A 985 -15.18 10.28 -18.83
N CYS A 986 -15.53 9.00 -18.91
CA CYS A 986 -15.90 8.20 -17.74
C CYS A 986 -14.77 8.08 -16.72
N GLN A 987 -13.54 7.77 -17.19
CA GLN A 987 -12.35 7.72 -16.33
C GLN A 987 -12.08 9.07 -15.67
N HIS A 988 -12.25 10.17 -16.41
CA HIS A 988 -12.09 11.53 -15.90
C HIS A 988 -13.09 11.84 -14.79
N ARG A 989 -14.39 11.59 -15.00
CA ARG A 989 -15.41 11.86 -13.98
C ARG A 989 -15.13 11.11 -12.67
N TRP A 990 -14.75 9.84 -12.77
CA TRP A 990 -14.39 9.03 -11.60
C TRP A 990 -13.01 9.38 -10.99
N GLN A 991 -12.17 10.17 -11.66
CA GLN A 991 -10.85 10.60 -11.15
C GLN A 991 -10.97 11.53 -9.93
N GLY A 992 -11.98 12.40 -9.89
CA GLY A 992 -12.29 13.29 -8.74
C GLY A 992 -12.74 12.57 -7.46
N LEU A 993 -12.95 11.24 -7.54
CA LEU A 993 -13.21 10.37 -6.39
C LEU A 993 -12.04 9.41 -6.08
N MET A 994 -10.94 9.46 -6.85
CA MET A 994 -9.83 8.51 -6.76
C MET A 994 -10.31 7.06 -6.59
N VAL A 995 -11.10 6.58 -7.55
CA VAL A 995 -11.49 5.17 -7.57
C VAL A 995 -10.27 4.30 -7.86
N GLY A 996 -10.18 3.15 -7.18
CA GLY A 996 -9.01 2.27 -7.29
C GLY A 996 -8.90 1.50 -8.61
N PHE A 997 -9.87 1.64 -9.53
CA PHE A 997 -9.95 0.90 -10.79
C PHE A 997 -9.69 1.79 -12.01
N THR A 998 -9.23 1.17 -13.10
CA THR A 998 -9.01 1.84 -14.39
C THR A 998 -10.16 1.50 -15.32
N ILE A 999 -10.73 2.53 -15.96
CA ILE A 999 -11.74 2.41 -17.01
C ILE A 999 -11.02 2.37 -18.36
N ASP A 1000 -11.09 1.23 -19.03
CA ASP A 1000 -10.49 1.04 -20.35
C ASP A 1000 -11.48 0.37 -21.34
N THR A 1001 -10.98 -0.13 -22.47
CA THR A 1001 -11.80 -0.81 -23.49
C THR A 1001 -12.58 -2.03 -22.98
N SER A 1002 -12.22 -2.58 -21.82
CA SER A 1002 -12.93 -3.64 -21.10
C SER A 1002 -14.11 -3.14 -20.25
N ASN A 1003 -14.47 -1.84 -20.35
CA ASN A 1003 -15.59 -1.23 -19.66
C ASN A 1003 -16.55 -0.46 -20.58
N HIS A 1004 -17.81 -0.36 -20.14
CA HIS A 1004 -18.80 0.61 -20.62
C HIS A 1004 -19.26 1.50 -19.46
N CYS A 1005 -19.74 2.70 -19.77
CA CYS A 1005 -20.23 3.64 -18.76
C CYS A 1005 -21.59 4.22 -19.17
N VAL A 1006 -22.57 4.19 -18.27
CA VAL A 1006 -23.95 4.65 -18.53
C VAL A 1006 -24.52 5.44 -17.34
N LEU A 1007 -25.18 6.57 -17.61
CA LEU A 1007 -25.80 7.43 -16.60
C LEU A 1007 -27.15 6.89 -16.07
N GLU A 1008 -27.31 6.90 -14.75
CA GLU A 1008 -28.57 6.60 -14.06
C GLU A 1008 -29.65 7.67 -14.34
N LYS A 1009 -29.30 8.93 -14.64
CA LYS A 1009 -30.25 9.99 -15.03
C LYS A 1009 -29.79 10.80 -16.24
N ARG A 1010 -30.73 11.23 -17.10
CA ARG A 1010 -30.45 12.13 -18.25
C ARG A 1010 -30.34 13.59 -17.84
N THR A 1011 -31.27 14.06 -17.01
CA THR A 1011 -31.38 15.46 -16.56
C THR A 1011 -31.83 15.54 -15.10
N LEU A 1012 -31.77 16.73 -14.50
CA LEU A 1012 -32.32 17.01 -13.17
C LEU A 1012 -33.85 16.89 -13.09
N GLU A 1013 -34.54 16.99 -14.23
CA GLU A 1013 -36.00 16.95 -14.37
C GLU A 1013 -36.52 15.54 -14.71
N ASP A 1014 -35.62 14.57 -14.91
CA ASP A 1014 -35.93 13.19 -15.29
C ASP A 1014 -36.58 12.45 -14.08
N ASN A 1015 -37.91 12.54 -13.98
CA ASN A 1015 -38.71 11.98 -12.89
C ASN A 1015 -38.65 10.44 -12.77
N LYS A 1016 -38.06 9.75 -13.76
CA LYS A 1016 -37.95 8.29 -13.81
C LYS A 1016 -36.72 7.85 -13.02
N LEU A 1017 -36.94 7.21 -11.87
CA LEU A 1017 -35.88 6.65 -11.05
C LEU A 1017 -35.37 5.34 -11.66
N VAL A 1018 -34.12 5.33 -12.07
CA VAL A 1018 -33.40 4.18 -12.63
C VAL A 1018 -32.36 3.78 -11.59
N GLU A 1019 -32.62 2.70 -10.85
CA GLU A 1019 -31.69 2.15 -9.87
C GLU A 1019 -30.96 0.96 -10.50
N ILE A 1020 -29.70 1.17 -10.90
CA ILE A 1020 -28.83 0.11 -11.43
C ILE A 1020 -28.29 -0.69 -10.24
N GLU A 1021 -28.23 -2.01 -10.36
CA GLU A 1021 -27.67 -2.92 -9.35
C GLU A 1021 -26.46 -3.71 -9.88
N ASN A 1022 -25.63 -4.26 -8.99
CA ASN A 1022 -24.44 -5.02 -9.42
C ASN A 1022 -24.82 -6.37 -10.06
N GLY A 1023 -24.50 -6.50 -11.36
CA GLY A 1023 -24.89 -7.60 -12.24
C GLY A 1023 -26.05 -7.25 -13.19
N ASP A 1024 -26.58 -6.02 -13.15
CA ASP A 1024 -27.55 -5.51 -14.14
C ASP A 1024 -26.96 -5.51 -15.56
N VAL A 1025 -27.75 -5.92 -16.53
CA VAL A 1025 -27.40 -6.28 -17.90
C VAL A 1025 -27.43 -5.07 -18.85
N LEU A 1026 -26.33 -4.88 -19.56
CA LEU A 1026 -26.25 -4.02 -20.74
C LEU A 1026 -26.27 -4.91 -22.00
N TYR A 1027 -27.19 -4.64 -22.93
CA TYR A 1027 -27.39 -5.50 -24.10
C TYR A 1027 -27.80 -4.69 -25.34
N SER A 1028 -27.49 -5.21 -26.53
CA SER A 1028 -27.91 -4.62 -27.81
C SER A 1028 -29.06 -5.41 -28.42
N ARG A 1029 -30.12 -4.75 -28.88
CA ARG A 1029 -31.21 -5.37 -29.65
C ARG A 1029 -30.94 -5.25 -31.16
N GLN A 1030 -30.71 -6.38 -31.83
CA GLN A 1030 -30.35 -6.42 -33.25
C GLN A 1030 -31.17 -7.48 -34.00
N ARG A 1031 -31.32 -7.31 -35.31
CA ARG A 1031 -32.13 -8.20 -36.15
C ARG A 1031 -31.29 -9.34 -36.74
N LEU A 1032 -31.67 -10.59 -36.46
CA LEU A 1032 -31.03 -11.80 -36.96
C LEU A 1032 -32.11 -12.74 -37.53
N ALA A 1033 -31.89 -13.28 -38.73
CA ALA A 1033 -32.82 -14.20 -39.40
C ALA A 1033 -34.30 -13.73 -39.37
N LEU A 1034 -34.53 -12.47 -39.77
CA LEU A 1034 -35.83 -11.76 -39.80
C LEU A 1034 -36.46 -11.41 -38.44
N SER A 1035 -35.97 -11.93 -37.32
CA SER A 1035 -36.47 -11.59 -35.97
C SER A 1035 -35.51 -10.70 -35.20
N ASP A 1036 -36.02 -9.93 -34.25
CA ASP A 1036 -35.18 -9.22 -33.29
C ASP A 1036 -34.67 -10.17 -32.21
N ARG A 1037 -33.46 -9.91 -31.73
CA ARG A 1037 -32.70 -10.71 -30.75
C ARG A 1037 -31.89 -9.79 -29.86
N GLU A 1038 -31.71 -10.20 -28.61
CA GLU A 1038 -31.00 -9.45 -27.58
C GLU A 1038 -29.65 -10.10 -27.27
N PHE A 1039 -28.59 -9.29 -27.35
CA PHE A 1039 -27.19 -9.74 -27.29
C PHE A 1039 -26.45 -9.07 -26.14
N LEU A 1040 -25.80 -9.86 -25.29
CA LEU A 1040 -25.05 -9.39 -24.14
C LEU A 1040 -23.89 -8.47 -24.57
N ARG A 1041 -23.78 -7.29 -23.96
CA ARG A 1041 -22.70 -6.31 -24.14
C ARG A 1041 -21.96 -6.01 -22.85
N GLY A 1042 -22.64 -6.07 -21.71
CA GLY A 1042 -22.00 -5.93 -20.43
C GLY A 1042 -22.88 -6.25 -19.25
N PHE A 1043 -22.31 -6.12 -18.06
CA PHE A 1043 -23.06 -6.11 -16.81
C PHE A 1043 -22.39 -5.18 -15.78
N ALA A 1044 -23.21 -4.54 -14.93
CA ALA A 1044 -22.76 -3.55 -13.96
C ALA A 1044 -21.88 -4.19 -12.90
N VAL A 1045 -20.73 -3.58 -12.60
CA VAL A 1045 -19.80 -4.03 -11.55
C VAL A 1045 -19.58 -2.97 -10.48
N PHE A 1046 -19.84 -1.71 -10.81
CA PHE A 1046 -19.58 -0.57 -9.94
C PHE A 1046 -20.49 0.61 -10.31
N LYS A 1047 -20.94 1.39 -9.32
CA LYS A 1047 -21.91 2.49 -9.50
C LYS A 1047 -21.80 3.52 -8.36
N PRO A 1048 -22.36 4.73 -8.50
CA PRO A 1048 -22.50 5.64 -7.35
C PRO A 1048 -23.57 5.15 -6.36
N ASP A 1049 -23.47 5.61 -5.11
CA ASP A 1049 -24.46 5.30 -4.06
C ASP A 1049 -25.78 6.07 -4.23
N LEU A 1050 -25.75 7.17 -4.99
CA LEU A 1050 -26.88 8.07 -5.24
C LEU A 1050 -27.05 8.30 -6.75
N PRO A 1051 -28.29 8.28 -7.28
CA PRO A 1051 -28.59 8.50 -8.70
C PRO A 1051 -27.94 9.77 -9.27
N SER A 1052 -26.94 9.60 -10.13
CA SER A 1052 -26.16 10.71 -10.66
C SER A 1052 -26.43 11.00 -12.15
N ILE A 1053 -26.44 12.29 -12.48
CA ILE A 1053 -26.38 12.81 -13.86
C ILE A 1053 -24.94 13.04 -14.34
N TYR A 1054 -23.96 12.96 -13.43
CA TYR A 1054 -22.55 13.18 -13.73
C TYR A 1054 -21.77 11.86 -13.68
N TYR A 1055 -21.80 11.15 -12.55
CA TYR A 1055 -21.10 9.88 -12.36
C TYR A 1055 -21.85 8.70 -13.00
N PRO A 1056 -21.30 8.02 -14.03
CA PRO A 1056 -21.94 6.88 -14.65
C PRO A 1056 -21.73 5.58 -13.86
N ALA A 1057 -22.71 4.67 -13.92
CA ALA A 1057 -22.48 3.28 -13.56
C ALA A 1057 -21.50 2.64 -14.57
N VAL A 1058 -20.59 1.82 -14.06
CA VAL A 1058 -19.52 1.15 -14.78
C VAL A 1058 -19.87 -0.32 -14.95
N TYR A 1059 -19.91 -0.73 -16.21
CA TYR A 1059 -20.20 -2.09 -16.65
C TYR A 1059 -18.93 -2.74 -17.18
N ILE A 1060 -18.75 -4.04 -16.96
CA ILE A 1060 -17.78 -4.85 -17.71
C ILE A 1060 -18.27 -4.95 -19.16
N ASN A 1061 -17.41 -4.64 -20.13
CA ASN A 1061 -17.65 -4.89 -21.55
C ASN A 1061 -17.38 -6.36 -21.86
N THR A 1062 -18.45 -7.17 -21.98
CA THR A 1062 -18.31 -8.60 -22.23
C THR A 1062 -17.71 -8.92 -23.59
N ASP A 1063 -17.79 -8.02 -24.59
CA ASP A 1063 -17.15 -8.26 -25.89
C ASP A 1063 -15.63 -8.41 -25.81
N ALA A 1064 -15.00 -7.84 -24.79
CA ALA A 1064 -13.56 -7.99 -24.49
C ALA A 1064 -13.21 -9.36 -23.87
N TYR A 1065 -14.20 -10.10 -23.35
CA TYR A 1065 -14.01 -11.37 -22.63
C TYR A 1065 -14.59 -12.59 -23.37
N LEU A 1066 -15.19 -12.42 -24.55
CA LEU A 1066 -15.84 -13.52 -25.29
C LEU A 1066 -14.90 -14.67 -25.63
N ASP A 1067 -13.65 -14.42 -26.03
CA ASP A 1067 -12.69 -15.50 -26.30
C ASP A 1067 -12.44 -16.35 -25.05
N TRP A 1068 -12.28 -15.72 -23.87
CA TRP A 1068 -12.12 -16.43 -22.59
C TRP A 1068 -13.38 -17.21 -22.20
N ILE A 1069 -14.57 -16.63 -22.37
CA ILE A 1069 -15.86 -17.32 -22.11
C ILE A 1069 -15.95 -18.58 -22.99
N LEU A 1070 -15.69 -18.45 -24.30
CA LEU A 1070 -15.77 -19.57 -25.26
C LEU A 1070 -14.70 -20.63 -25.00
N GLU A 1071 -13.45 -20.25 -24.71
CA GLU A 1071 -12.39 -21.20 -24.38
C GLU A 1071 -12.70 -22.00 -23.13
N THR A 1072 -13.20 -21.33 -22.08
CA THR A 1072 -13.54 -21.96 -20.80
C THR A 1072 -14.66 -22.99 -20.97
N ILE A 1073 -15.70 -22.66 -21.75
CA ILE A 1073 -16.81 -23.58 -22.05
C ILE A 1073 -16.34 -24.78 -22.90
N VAL A 1074 -15.48 -24.56 -23.90
CA VAL A 1074 -15.03 -25.62 -24.83
C VAL A 1074 -13.97 -26.55 -24.24
N GLN A 1075 -13.01 -26.03 -23.46
CA GLN A 1075 -12.00 -26.89 -22.79
C GLN A 1075 -12.63 -27.86 -21.78
N ARG A 1076 -13.80 -27.51 -21.22
CA ARG A 1076 -14.52 -28.31 -20.22
C ARG A 1076 -15.57 -29.26 -20.81
N THR A 1077 -15.87 -29.17 -22.11
CA THR A 1077 -16.68 -30.17 -22.85
C THR A 1077 -15.82 -31.19 -23.60
N ALA A 1078 -14.55 -30.89 -23.87
CA ALA A 1078 -13.63 -31.80 -24.53
C ALA A 1078 -12.86 -32.71 -23.54
N LEU A 1079 -13.27 -34.00 -23.51
CA LEU A 1079 -12.57 -35.22 -23.06
C LEU A 1079 -13.03 -35.88 -21.73
N PRO A 1080 -12.97 -37.24 -21.65
CA PRO A 1080 -12.34 -38.16 -22.60
C PRO A 1080 -13.29 -38.96 -23.50
N PHE A 1081 -12.86 -39.17 -24.74
CA PHE A 1081 -13.24 -40.31 -25.56
C PHE A 1081 -12.92 -41.62 -24.81
N ASP A 1082 -13.77 -42.64 -24.93
CA ASP A 1082 -13.47 -43.96 -24.37
C ASP A 1082 -12.50 -44.72 -25.28
N LEU A 1083 -11.27 -44.91 -24.80
CA LEU A 1083 -10.21 -45.67 -25.50
C LEU A 1083 -10.35 -47.19 -25.36
N ARG A 1084 -11.47 -47.70 -24.81
CA ARG A 1084 -11.68 -49.14 -24.59
C ARG A 1084 -12.33 -49.90 -25.76
N GLU A 1085 -12.88 -49.22 -26.76
CA GLU A 1085 -13.66 -49.89 -27.82
C GLU A 1085 -12.84 -50.40 -29.03
N GLU A 1086 -11.60 -49.96 -29.25
CA GLU A 1086 -10.78 -50.36 -30.44
C GLU A 1086 -9.51 -51.18 -30.15
N LEU A 1087 -9.41 -51.85 -29.01
CA LEU A 1087 -8.33 -52.83 -28.75
C LEU A 1087 -8.85 -54.25 -28.53
N ILE A 1088 -9.51 -54.78 -29.56
CA ILE A 1088 -9.69 -56.23 -29.73
C ILE A 1088 -8.49 -56.76 -30.52
N PHE A 1089 -7.46 -57.22 -29.80
CA PHE A 1089 -6.58 -58.26 -30.33
C PHE A 1089 -7.29 -59.60 -30.15
N SER A 1090 -7.81 -60.16 -31.24
CA SER A 1090 -8.16 -61.59 -31.30
C SER A 1090 -6.92 -62.40 -31.68
N GLU A 1091 -6.74 -63.55 -31.03
CA GLU A 1091 -5.64 -64.52 -31.21
C GLU A 1091 -5.53 -65.09 -32.64
#